data_AF-A0AAV1R009-F1
#
_entry.id   AF-A0AAV1R009-F1
#
_cell.length_a   1.000
_cell.length_b   1.000
_cell.length_c   1.000
_cell.angle_alpha   90.00
_cell.angle_beta   90.00
_cell.angle_gamma   90.00
#
_symmetry.space_group_name_H-M   'P 1'
#
loop_
_entity.id
_entity.type
_entity.pdbx_description
1 polymer ?
#
loop_
_entity_poly.entity_id
_entity_poly.type
_entity_poly.pdbx_seq_one_letter_code
_entity_poly.pdbx_strand_id
1 'polypeptide(L)'
;MFGLMDSIKTLSSSSLRRFVHHDFHEVVARMTIIDAFLFLIVHSIDKLRIWHRLPVLLGLLYLSIRRHLHQEYNLFNVGRSPVGVRYNPADYPYRTPDGKYNEPFNEGGGSQGTFFGRNVLPVNQQDKLKKPDPIVVATRLLARKKFIDTGKQFNMIAASWIQFMIHDWIDHMEETEQIELVAPKEVANQCPLKSFKFYRTKELPTGSWEIKTGALNIRTPWWDGSAIYGSNAKALHKVRTFKDGKLKISEDGLLLRDQDGIAVSGDVRNSWAGVSVLQALFVKEHNAVCDAIKRENKHLGDEELYRHARLVTSAVIAKVHTIDWTVELLKTDTLLAGMRGNWYAYLWFPEYGYGLLGKKFKDKFGHVGGAILGGVVGLKKPDNHGVPYSLTEEFVSVYRMHSLLPDYLQLRDTSAAPDTNKSPPPTEKIPMPSLIGREGEKRSSGIGFIKLMVSMGHQASGALEPWNYPMWLRDLVPQDVGGMDRPDHVDLPALEGNVRQSYSRCSIWDRERNVARYNEFRRALLLIPISKWEDLTDDQEVIEALDQVYGNEVEDLDLLVGLMAEKKIKGFAISETAFIIFLLMATRRLEADRFFTSNFNEETYTKKGFEWVNSTESLKDVLDRHYPEMTAKWMNSASAFSIIPKWGPKVLNRGLDASIPSICQLPNNHV
;
A
#
# COMPACT_ATOMS: atom_id res chain seq x y z
N MET A 1 24.62 32.57 -24.05
CA MET A 1 24.75 31.46 -23.07
C MET A 1 23.75 30.35 -23.30
N PHE A 2 22.46 30.64 -23.55
CA PHE A 2 21.41 29.63 -23.85
C PHE A 2 21.71 28.74 -25.08
N GLY A 3 22.08 29.31 -26.23
CA GLY A 3 22.35 28.50 -27.45
C GLY A 3 23.60 27.61 -27.40
N LEU A 4 24.55 27.90 -26.50
CA LEU A 4 25.75 27.07 -26.30
C LEU A 4 25.42 25.82 -25.44
N MET A 5 24.56 25.98 -24.43
CA MET A 5 24.10 24.86 -23.59
C MET A 5 23.20 23.90 -24.38
N ASP A 6 22.33 24.41 -25.25
CA ASP A 6 21.50 23.55 -26.11
C ASP A 6 22.32 22.75 -27.12
N SER A 7 23.37 23.35 -27.70
CA SER A 7 24.27 22.67 -28.64
C SER A 7 25.14 21.60 -27.96
N ILE A 8 25.59 21.85 -26.72
CA ILE A 8 26.29 20.85 -25.90
C ILE A 8 25.33 19.72 -25.49
N LYS A 9 24.07 20.04 -25.20
CA LYS A 9 23.02 19.05 -24.88
C LYS A 9 22.74 18.12 -26.06
N THR A 10 22.65 18.63 -27.29
CA THR A 10 22.48 17.79 -28.50
C THR A 10 23.70 16.89 -28.76
N LEU A 11 24.94 17.41 -28.65
CA LEU A 11 26.16 16.62 -28.87
C LEU A 11 26.39 15.54 -27.79
N SER A 12 26.11 15.87 -26.52
CA SER A 12 26.18 14.92 -25.41
C SER A 12 25.10 13.83 -25.53
N SER A 13 23.88 14.22 -25.89
CA SER A 13 22.75 13.27 -26.04
C SER A 13 22.97 12.23 -27.14
N SER A 14 23.63 12.58 -28.26
CA SER A 14 23.87 11.63 -29.37
C SER A 14 24.90 10.55 -29.01
N SER A 15 25.89 10.87 -28.18
CA SER A 15 26.89 9.91 -27.68
C SER A 15 26.32 9.04 -26.55
N LEU A 16 25.48 9.62 -25.68
CA LEU A 16 24.80 8.93 -24.59
C LEU A 16 23.73 7.94 -25.07
N ARG A 17 23.09 8.20 -26.24
CA ARG A 17 22.09 7.28 -26.84
C ARG A 17 22.59 5.86 -27.02
N ARG A 18 23.90 5.63 -27.20
CA ARG A 18 24.47 4.27 -27.32
C ARG A 18 24.39 3.47 -26.02
N PHE A 19 24.37 4.14 -24.87
CA PHE A 19 24.34 3.52 -23.55
C PHE A 19 22.94 3.45 -22.95
N VAL A 20 21.94 4.06 -23.60
CA VAL A 20 20.55 4.11 -23.16
C VAL A 20 19.69 3.20 -24.03
N HIS A 21 18.84 2.40 -23.38
CA HIS A 21 17.84 1.57 -24.09
C HIS A 21 16.96 2.44 -24.99
N HIS A 22 16.66 1.97 -26.20
CA HIS A 22 16.00 2.76 -27.25
C HIS A 22 14.67 3.40 -26.80
N ASP A 23 13.85 2.66 -26.04
CA ASP A 23 12.58 3.15 -25.49
C ASP A 23 12.69 4.38 -24.58
N PHE A 24 13.87 4.67 -24.04
CA PHE A 24 14.07 5.83 -23.16
C PHE A 24 14.64 7.06 -23.89
N HIS A 25 14.93 6.98 -25.18
CA HIS A 25 15.56 8.08 -25.92
C HIS A 25 14.70 9.35 -25.91
N GLU A 26 13.38 9.22 -25.98
CA GLU A 26 12.47 10.37 -25.93
C GLU A 26 12.42 11.01 -24.54
N VAL A 27 12.28 10.20 -23.49
CA VAL A 27 12.20 10.72 -22.12
C VAL A 27 13.52 11.37 -21.71
N VAL A 28 14.66 10.74 -22.02
CA VAL A 28 15.99 11.30 -21.73
C VAL A 28 16.24 12.60 -22.50
N ALA A 29 15.67 12.77 -23.69
CA ALA A 29 15.78 14.04 -24.43
C ALA A 29 15.05 15.20 -23.74
N ARG A 30 13.97 14.91 -22.99
CA ARG A 30 13.20 15.90 -22.21
C ARG A 30 13.84 16.21 -20.87
N MET A 31 14.72 15.35 -20.35
CA MET A 31 15.37 15.51 -19.06
C MET A 31 16.32 16.73 -19.02
N THR A 32 16.55 17.25 -17.80
CA THR A 32 17.65 18.19 -17.55
C THR A 32 19.00 17.48 -17.73
N ILE A 33 20.10 18.24 -17.86
CA ILE A 33 21.45 17.64 -17.99
C ILE A 33 21.79 16.79 -16.75
N ILE A 34 21.39 17.26 -15.56
CA ILE A 34 21.62 16.57 -14.30
C ILE A 34 20.78 15.28 -14.26
N ASP A 35 19.50 15.37 -14.57
CA ASP A 35 18.61 14.19 -14.54
C ASP A 35 19.00 13.15 -15.58
N ALA A 36 19.45 13.56 -16.77
CA ALA A 36 19.95 12.63 -17.79
C ALA A 36 21.21 11.88 -17.31
N PHE A 37 22.11 12.56 -16.58
CA PHE A 37 23.28 11.93 -15.96
C PHE A 37 22.89 10.97 -14.83
N LEU A 38 21.97 11.39 -13.96
CA LEU A 38 21.41 10.57 -12.89
C LEU A 38 20.70 9.31 -13.44
N PHE A 39 19.92 9.48 -14.50
CA PHE A 39 19.27 8.39 -15.20
C PHE A 39 20.31 7.42 -15.79
N LEU A 40 21.40 7.92 -16.39
CA LEU A 40 22.46 7.04 -16.91
C LEU A 40 23.08 6.16 -15.80
N ILE A 41 23.28 6.70 -14.60
CA ILE A 41 23.77 5.93 -13.44
C ILE A 41 22.78 4.82 -13.09
N VAL A 42 21.50 5.18 -12.88
CA VAL A 42 20.43 4.22 -12.53
C VAL A 42 20.31 3.15 -13.61
N HIS A 43 20.23 3.55 -14.88
CA HIS A 43 20.06 2.66 -16.01
C HIS A 43 21.24 1.70 -16.20
N SER A 44 22.47 2.15 -15.92
CA SER A 44 23.67 1.30 -15.97
C SER A 44 23.63 0.21 -14.89
N ILE A 45 23.13 0.54 -13.69
CA ILE A 45 22.94 -0.41 -12.59
C ILE A 45 21.81 -1.41 -12.92
N ASP A 46 20.74 -0.94 -13.57
CA ASP A 46 19.58 -1.76 -13.95
C ASP A 46 19.92 -2.79 -15.03
N LYS A 47 20.75 -2.41 -16.02
CA LYS A 47 21.26 -3.35 -17.03
C LYS A 47 21.98 -4.54 -16.43
N LEU A 48 22.64 -4.33 -15.29
CA LEU A 48 23.35 -5.38 -14.56
C LEU A 48 22.43 -6.12 -13.57
N ARG A 49 21.22 -5.60 -13.29
CA ARG A 49 20.26 -6.12 -12.30
C ARG A 49 20.91 -6.34 -10.92
N ILE A 50 21.72 -5.37 -10.47
CA ILE A 50 22.52 -5.50 -9.24
C ILE A 50 22.13 -4.56 -8.10
N TRP A 51 21.21 -3.59 -8.26
CA TRP A 51 20.99 -2.56 -7.22
C TRP A 51 20.65 -3.17 -5.86
N HIS A 52 19.82 -4.21 -5.83
CA HIS A 52 19.40 -4.92 -4.62
C HIS A 52 20.48 -5.89 -4.07
N ARG A 53 21.60 -6.05 -4.80
CA ARG A 53 22.80 -6.80 -4.40
C ARG A 53 23.95 -5.89 -3.98
N LEU A 54 23.82 -4.58 -4.20
CA LEU A 54 24.81 -3.61 -3.75
C LEU A 54 24.82 -3.54 -2.21
N PRO A 55 25.95 -3.15 -1.59
CA PRO A 55 25.98 -2.75 -0.20
C PRO A 55 24.90 -1.70 0.09
N VAL A 56 24.34 -1.74 1.31
CA VAL A 56 23.18 -0.92 1.72
C VAL A 56 23.31 0.55 1.30
N LEU A 57 24.47 1.17 1.52
CA LEU A 57 24.71 2.58 1.18
C LEU A 57 24.54 2.88 -0.32
N LEU A 58 25.12 2.04 -1.18
CA LEU A 58 25.01 2.21 -2.62
C LEU A 58 23.58 1.89 -3.11
N GLY A 59 22.91 0.93 -2.47
CA GLY A 59 21.49 0.66 -2.68
C GLY A 59 20.60 1.86 -2.32
N LEU A 60 20.85 2.51 -1.18
CA LEU A 60 20.13 3.72 -0.76
C LEU A 60 20.38 4.90 -1.69
N LEU A 61 21.61 5.10 -2.16
CA LEU A 61 21.94 6.12 -3.14
C LEU A 61 21.17 5.88 -4.45
N TYR A 62 21.18 4.65 -4.95
CA TYR A 62 20.40 4.25 -6.12
C TYR A 62 18.90 4.56 -5.93
N LEU A 63 18.31 4.16 -4.80
CA LEU A 63 16.89 4.41 -4.51
C LEU A 63 16.57 5.90 -4.40
N SER A 64 17.47 6.70 -3.82
CA SER A 64 17.28 8.15 -3.71
C SER A 64 17.30 8.82 -5.08
N ILE A 65 18.23 8.44 -5.95
CA ILE A 65 18.32 8.97 -7.32
C ILE A 65 17.09 8.56 -8.12
N ARG A 66 16.70 7.27 -8.05
CA ARG A 66 15.53 6.76 -8.74
C ARG A 66 14.24 7.45 -8.25
N ARG A 67 14.09 7.66 -6.94
CA ARG A 67 12.95 8.40 -6.38
C ARG A 67 12.88 9.84 -6.89
N HIS A 68 14.01 10.55 -6.93
CA HIS A 68 14.10 11.91 -7.47
C HIS A 68 13.60 11.95 -8.93
N LEU A 69 14.09 11.04 -9.78
CA LEU A 69 13.62 10.97 -11.17
C LEU A 69 12.10 10.70 -11.25
N HIS A 70 11.55 9.87 -10.37
CA HIS A 70 10.10 9.63 -10.35
C HIS A 70 9.28 10.80 -9.80
N GLN A 71 9.83 11.59 -8.88
CA GLN A 71 9.18 12.82 -8.39
C GLN A 71 9.07 13.85 -9.53
N GLU A 72 10.10 13.97 -10.37
CA GLU A 72 10.12 14.92 -11.50
C GLU A 72 9.30 14.46 -12.71
N TYR A 73 9.36 13.17 -13.06
CA TYR A 73 8.86 12.68 -14.36
C TYR A 73 7.64 11.75 -14.26
N ASN A 74 7.18 11.38 -13.06
CA ASN A 74 6.07 10.43 -12.84
C ASN A 74 5.02 10.93 -11.85
N LEU A 75 4.80 12.25 -11.79
CA LEU A 75 3.67 12.85 -11.06
C LEU A 75 2.84 13.69 -12.02
N PHE A 76 1.66 13.19 -12.38
CA PHE A 76 0.73 13.86 -13.29
C PHE A 76 -0.54 14.25 -12.54
N ASN A 77 -0.87 15.54 -12.61
CA ASN A 77 -2.11 16.07 -12.08
C ASN A 77 -3.30 15.67 -12.96
N VAL A 78 -4.46 15.41 -12.36
CA VAL A 78 -5.71 15.09 -13.08
C VAL A 78 -6.79 16.06 -12.62
N GLY A 79 -7.45 16.70 -13.60
CA GLY A 79 -8.38 17.80 -13.31
C GLY A 79 -7.67 19.15 -13.25
N ARG A 80 -8.46 20.22 -13.20
CA ARG A 80 -7.93 21.54 -12.84
C ARG A 80 -7.56 21.51 -11.37
N SER A 81 -6.32 21.90 -11.04
CA SER A 81 -5.94 22.13 -9.64
C SER A 81 -6.97 23.08 -9.04
N PRO A 82 -7.74 22.68 -8.01
CA PRO A 82 -8.70 23.56 -7.40
C PRO A 82 -7.92 24.70 -6.76
N VAL A 83 -7.90 25.87 -7.40
CA VAL A 83 -7.46 27.09 -6.74
C VAL A 83 -8.62 27.48 -5.83
N GLY A 84 -8.73 26.77 -4.71
CA GLY A 84 -9.76 27.00 -3.69
C GLY A 84 -9.64 28.41 -3.10
N VAL A 85 -10.58 28.76 -2.23
CA VAL A 85 -10.48 30.04 -1.51
C VAL A 85 -9.23 29.97 -0.64
N ARG A 86 -8.43 31.05 -0.66
CA ARG A 86 -7.27 31.13 0.24
C ARG A 86 -7.79 31.03 1.67
N TYR A 87 -7.22 30.11 2.44
CA TYR A 87 -7.52 29.93 3.85
C TYR A 87 -6.23 30.06 4.65
N ASN A 88 -6.35 30.37 5.95
CA ASN A 88 -5.22 30.36 6.84
C ASN A 88 -5.04 28.94 7.39
N PRO A 89 -3.92 28.26 7.12
CA PRO A 89 -3.74 26.90 7.61
C PRO A 89 -3.66 26.77 9.13
N ALA A 90 -3.38 27.87 9.84
CA ALA A 90 -3.41 27.90 11.30
C ALA A 90 -4.82 27.75 11.89
N ASP A 91 -5.88 28.01 11.10
CA ASP A 91 -7.28 27.84 11.54
C ASP A 91 -7.70 26.36 11.58
N TYR A 92 -6.92 25.49 10.93
CA TYR A 92 -7.15 24.05 10.82
C TYR A 92 -5.96 23.24 11.37
N PRO A 93 -5.61 23.37 12.66
CA PRO A 93 -4.50 22.62 13.27
C PRO A 93 -4.87 21.15 13.57
N TYR A 94 -5.81 20.56 12.81
CA TYR A 94 -6.33 19.21 13.01
C TYR A 94 -6.76 18.59 11.68
N ARG A 95 -6.83 17.26 11.63
CA ARG A 95 -7.34 16.53 10.46
C ARG A 95 -8.86 16.68 10.37
N THR A 96 -9.33 17.34 9.32
CA THR A 96 -10.76 17.57 9.07
C THR A 96 -11.49 16.28 8.69
N PRO A 97 -12.83 16.20 8.85
CA PRO A 97 -13.56 14.96 8.58
C PRO A 97 -13.53 14.51 7.11
N ASP A 98 -13.40 15.44 6.16
CA ASP A 98 -13.42 15.19 4.72
C ASP A 98 -12.06 15.38 4.04
N GLY A 99 -11.00 15.62 4.81
CA GLY A 99 -9.63 15.79 4.31
C GLY A 99 -9.31 17.17 3.71
N LYS A 100 -10.24 18.13 3.75
CA LYS A 100 -9.98 19.51 3.30
C LYS A 100 -9.01 20.25 4.23
N TYR A 101 -8.48 21.35 3.73
CA TYR A 101 -7.62 22.30 4.45
C TYR A 101 -6.25 21.73 4.87
N ASN A 102 -5.80 20.62 4.29
CA ASN A 102 -4.45 20.11 4.50
C ASN A 102 -3.43 20.85 3.62
N GLU A 103 -3.62 20.87 2.30
CA GLU A 103 -2.68 21.48 1.35
C GLU A 103 -2.75 23.02 1.41
N PRO A 104 -1.68 23.72 1.85
CA PRO A 104 -1.74 25.16 2.19
C PRO A 104 -2.26 26.10 1.10
N PHE A 105 -2.17 25.70 -0.16
CA PHE A 105 -2.55 26.51 -1.33
C PHE A 105 -3.74 25.94 -2.10
N ASN A 106 -4.35 24.86 -1.60
CA ASN A 106 -5.47 24.16 -2.23
C ASN A 106 -6.39 23.57 -1.15
N GLU A 107 -7.47 24.30 -0.86
CA GLU A 107 -8.49 23.90 0.13
C GLU A 107 -8.99 22.47 -0.06
N GLY A 108 -9.22 22.06 -1.31
CA GLY A 108 -9.76 20.75 -1.65
C GLY A 108 -8.69 19.66 -1.82
N GLY A 109 -7.40 20.00 -1.77
CA GLY A 109 -6.30 19.07 -2.03
C GLY A 109 -6.35 17.85 -1.12
N GLY A 110 -6.49 16.66 -1.72
CA GLY A 110 -6.58 15.39 -1.01
C GLY A 110 -7.86 15.15 -0.19
N SER A 111 -8.96 15.86 -0.48
CA SER A 111 -10.26 15.64 0.18
C SER A 111 -11.09 14.52 -0.47
N GLN A 112 -12.14 14.06 0.22
CA GLN A 112 -13.11 13.12 -0.34
C GLN A 112 -13.74 13.68 -1.63
N GLY A 113 -13.82 12.85 -2.68
CA GLY A 113 -14.41 13.20 -3.97
C GLY A 113 -13.47 13.97 -4.89
N THR A 114 -12.16 13.93 -4.65
CA THR A 114 -11.13 14.49 -5.55
C THR A 114 -10.66 13.46 -6.58
N PHE A 115 -10.08 13.95 -7.67
CA PHE A 115 -9.54 13.09 -8.73
C PHE A 115 -8.36 12.23 -8.25
N PHE A 116 -8.29 11.00 -8.73
CA PHE A 116 -7.05 10.24 -8.72
C PHE A 116 -6.03 10.89 -9.64
N GLY A 117 -4.80 11.09 -9.15
CA GLY A 117 -3.68 11.49 -10.00
C GLY A 117 -3.19 10.35 -10.88
N ARG A 118 -2.09 10.57 -11.61
CA ARG A 118 -1.41 9.50 -12.35
C ARG A 118 0.10 9.52 -12.16
N ASN A 119 0.71 8.35 -12.24
CA ASN A 119 2.16 8.17 -12.37
C ASN A 119 2.61 7.81 -13.78
N VAL A 120 1.67 7.32 -14.60
CA VAL A 120 1.87 6.96 -16.00
C VAL A 120 0.79 7.65 -16.82
N LEU A 121 1.15 8.22 -17.97
CA LEU A 121 0.16 8.84 -18.85
C LEU A 121 -0.86 7.79 -19.31
N PRO A 122 -2.15 8.15 -19.43
CA PRO A 122 -3.20 7.19 -19.75
C PRO A 122 -3.00 6.59 -21.14
N VAL A 123 -2.99 5.26 -21.23
CA VAL A 123 -2.90 4.52 -22.50
C VAL A 123 -4.29 4.12 -22.94
N ASN A 124 -4.76 4.67 -24.06
CA ASN A 124 -6.06 4.32 -24.61
C ASN A 124 -6.09 2.84 -25.03
N GLN A 125 -6.92 2.06 -24.37
CA GLN A 125 -7.06 0.62 -24.60
C GLN A 125 -8.45 0.21 -25.09
N GLN A 126 -9.27 1.15 -25.57
CA GLN A 126 -10.67 0.89 -25.95
C GLN A 126 -10.83 -0.26 -26.95
N ASP A 127 -9.90 -0.41 -27.91
CA ASP A 127 -9.96 -1.46 -28.93
C ASP A 127 -9.46 -2.83 -28.42
N LYS A 128 -8.71 -2.84 -27.32
CA LYS A 128 -8.09 -4.04 -26.74
C LYS A 128 -8.75 -4.47 -25.44
N LEU A 129 -9.91 -3.90 -25.12
CA LEU A 129 -10.57 -4.12 -23.86
C LEU A 129 -10.75 -5.60 -23.58
N LYS A 130 -11.27 -6.43 -24.47
CA LYS A 130 -11.47 -7.91 -24.32
C LYS A 130 -10.32 -8.80 -24.81
N LYS A 131 -9.14 -8.25 -25.06
CA LYS A 131 -8.04 -9.01 -25.68
C LYS A 131 -6.83 -9.10 -24.74
N PRO A 132 -6.57 -10.28 -24.15
CA PRO A 132 -7.43 -11.49 -24.06
C PRO A 132 -8.64 -11.29 -23.11
N ASP A 133 -9.57 -12.24 -23.10
CA ASP A 133 -10.80 -12.17 -22.29
C ASP A 133 -10.47 -12.25 -20.77
N PRO A 134 -11.03 -11.38 -19.90
CA PRO A 134 -10.71 -11.36 -18.47
C PRO A 134 -10.97 -12.66 -17.77
N ILE A 135 -12.05 -13.35 -18.15
CA ILE A 135 -12.46 -14.59 -17.48
C ILE A 135 -11.50 -15.71 -17.89
N VAL A 136 -10.97 -15.66 -19.12
CA VAL A 136 -9.86 -16.54 -19.54
C VAL A 136 -8.60 -16.24 -18.73
N VAL A 137 -8.21 -14.97 -18.58
CA VAL A 137 -7.05 -14.58 -17.76
C VAL A 137 -7.22 -15.03 -16.31
N ALA A 138 -8.36 -14.73 -15.69
CA ALA A 138 -8.68 -15.10 -14.32
C ALA A 138 -8.64 -16.62 -14.13
N THR A 139 -9.21 -17.39 -15.06
CA THR A 139 -9.28 -18.85 -14.96
C THR A 139 -7.93 -19.52 -15.23
N ARG A 140 -7.17 -19.04 -16.22
CA ARG A 140 -5.95 -19.70 -16.69
C ARG A 140 -4.70 -19.28 -15.95
N LEU A 141 -4.64 -18.06 -15.40
CA LEU A 141 -3.41 -17.47 -14.84
C LEU A 141 -3.53 -17.08 -13.36
N LEU A 142 -4.73 -16.72 -12.89
CA LEU A 142 -4.90 -16.21 -11.51
C LEU A 142 -5.46 -17.27 -10.55
N ALA A 143 -6.50 -18.00 -10.96
CA ALA A 143 -7.24 -18.94 -10.13
C ALA A 143 -6.33 -19.91 -9.36
N ARG A 144 -6.53 -19.98 -8.04
CA ARG A 144 -5.68 -20.78 -7.14
C ARG A 144 -5.74 -22.27 -7.49
N LYS A 145 -4.58 -22.82 -7.87
CA LYS A 145 -4.40 -24.28 -8.05
C LYS A 145 -3.91 -24.93 -6.76
N LYS A 146 -2.82 -24.40 -6.20
CA LYS A 146 -2.20 -24.83 -4.96
C LYS A 146 -1.88 -23.59 -4.16
N PHE A 147 -2.20 -23.59 -2.86
CA PHE A 147 -1.86 -22.48 -2.00
C PHE A 147 -0.33 -22.34 -1.89
N ILE A 148 0.18 -21.18 -2.30
CA ILE A 148 1.57 -20.78 -2.13
C ILE A 148 1.60 -19.74 -1.02
N ASP A 149 2.38 -19.97 0.03
CA ASP A 149 2.48 -19.06 1.17
C ASP A 149 3.80 -18.26 1.18
N THR A 150 3.90 -17.29 2.07
CA THR A 150 5.10 -16.45 2.24
C THR A 150 6.12 -17.04 3.23
N GLY A 151 6.05 -18.35 3.49
CA GLY A 151 6.87 -19.01 4.49
C GLY A 151 6.65 -18.39 5.87
N LYS A 152 7.70 -17.84 6.50
CA LYS A 152 7.61 -17.15 7.81
C LYS A 152 7.68 -15.63 7.72
N GLN A 153 7.67 -15.08 6.51
CA GLN A 153 7.93 -13.67 6.30
C GLN A 153 6.72 -12.81 6.69
N PHE A 154 5.51 -13.21 6.28
CA PHE A 154 4.34 -12.35 6.32
C PHE A 154 3.09 -13.13 6.76
N ASN A 155 2.46 -12.70 7.85
CA ASN A 155 1.33 -13.40 8.44
C ASN A 155 -0.04 -12.81 8.03
N MET A 156 -1.13 -13.38 8.52
CA MET A 156 -2.48 -12.90 8.24
C MET A 156 -2.82 -11.55 8.91
N ILE A 157 -2.11 -11.15 9.97
CA ILE A 157 -2.22 -9.79 10.53
C ILE A 157 -1.71 -8.78 9.49
N ALA A 158 -0.62 -9.13 8.80
CA ALA A 158 -0.01 -8.28 7.78
C ALA A 158 -0.87 -8.18 6.49
N ALA A 159 -1.54 -9.27 6.10
CA ALA A 159 -2.56 -9.25 5.04
C ALA A 159 -3.81 -8.43 5.44
N SER A 160 -4.25 -8.53 6.71
CA SER A 160 -5.34 -7.69 7.23
C SER A 160 -4.95 -6.22 7.26
N TRP A 161 -3.70 -5.93 7.64
CA TRP A 161 -3.18 -4.57 7.75
C TRP A 161 -3.23 -3.83 6.42
N ILE A 162 -2.83 -4.48 5.33
CA ILE A 162 -2.81 -3.80 4.04
C ILE A 162 -4.21 -3.47 3.56
N GLN A 163 -5.19 -4.35 3.76
CA GLN A 163 -6.59 -4.02 3.48
C GLN A 163 -7.11 -2.91 4.39
N PHE A 164 -6.76 -2.92 5.68
CA PHE A 164 -7.06 -1.82 6.61
C PHE A 164 -6.49 -0.47 6.12
N MET A 165 -5.31 -0.46 5.48
CA MET A 165 -4.77 0.75 4.85
C MET A 165 -5.54 1.15 3.58
N ILE A 166 -5.98 0.19 2.76
CA ILE A 166 -6.80 0.47 1.58
C ILE A 166 -8.13 1.14 1.99
N HIS A 167 -8.71 0.74 3.12
CA HIS A 167 -9.88 1.38 3.73
C HIS A 167 -9.63 2.81 4.21
N ASP A 168 -8.37 3.21 4.38
CA ASP A 168 -7.99 4.59 4.67
C ASP A 168 -7.79 5.39 3.37
N TRP A 169 -7.28 4.75 2.31
CA TRP A 169 -6.68 5.47 1.20
C TRP A 169 -7.56 5.65 -0.04
N ILE A 170 -8.15 4.56 -0.54
CA ILE A 170 -8.64 4.53 -1.93
C ILE A 170 -9.92 3.73 -2.09
N ASP A 171 -10.93 4.33 -2.72
CA ASP A 171 -12.08 3.63 -3.28
C ASP A 171 -12.63 4.46 -4.45
N HIS A 172 -13.02 3.79 -5.52
CA HIS A 172 -13.44 4.44 -6.75
C HIS A 172 -14.94 4.77 -6.69
N MET A 173 -15.29 5.98 -7.13
CA MET A 173 -16.69 6.32 -7.36
C MET A 173 -17.26 5.47 -8.49
N GLU A 174 -18.39 4.82 -8.23
CA GLU A 174 -19.13 4.03 -9.20
C GLU A 174 -20.18 4.87 -9.94
N GLU A 175 -20.47 4.49 -11.19
CA GLU A 175 -21.61 4.97 -11.95
C GLU A 175 -22.89 4.27 -11.49
N THR A 176 -24.05 4.79 -11.90
CA THR A 176 -25.35 4.15 -11.63
C THR A 176 -25.71 3.02 -12.61
N GLU A 177 -25.06 2.97 -13.78
CA GLU A 177 -25.27 1.96 -14.81
C GLU A 177 -24.51 0.66 -14.47
N GLN A 178 -25.24 -0.46 -14.51
CA GLN A 178 -24.65 -1.80 -14.42
C GLN A 178 -24.30 -2.33 -15.81
N ILE A 179 -23.21 -3.10 -15.87
CA ILE A 179 -22.81 -3.87 -17.05
C ILE A 179 -22.56 -5.33 -16.70
N GLU A 180 -22.71 -6.22 -17.68
CA GLU A 180 -22.59 -7.66 -17.50
C GLU A 180 -21.35 -8.22 -18.21
N LEU A 181 -20.64 -9.13 -17.53
CA LEU A 181 -19.67 -10.03 -18.15
C LEU A 181 -20.22 -11.43 -18.29
N VAL A 182 -19.89 -12.08 -19.39
CA VAL A 182 -20.29 -13.47 -19.68
C VAL A 182 -19.05 -14.28 -19.95
N ALA A 183 -18.90 -15.41 -19.26
CA ALA A 183 -17.79 -16.33 -19.43
C ALA A 183 -17.80 -16.93 -20.85
N PRO A 184 -16.69 -16.86 -21.60
CA PRO A 184 -16.63 -17.48 -22.92
C PRO A 184 -16.67 -19.01 -22.79
N LYS A 185 -17.24 -19.67 -23.81
CA LYS A 185 -17.53 -21.12 -23.80
C LYS A 185 -16.32 -21.99 -23.44
N GLU A 186 -15.11 -21.57 -23.81
CA GLU A 186 -13.86 -22.29 -23.55
C GLU A 186 -13.51 -22.46 -22.07
N VAL A 187 -13.85 -21.48 -21.22
CA VAL A 187 -13.55 -21.52 -19.78
C VAL A 187 -14.80 -21.50 -18.90
N ALA A 188 -15.99 -21.35 -19.49
CA ALA A 188 -17.25 -21.29 -18.77
C ALA A 188 -17.45 -22.51 -17.85
N ASN A 189 -16.99 -23.71 -18.20
CA ASN A 189 -17.09 -24.91 -17.35
C ASN A 189 -16.25 -24.83 -16.06
N GLN A 190 -15.19 -24.03 -16.05
CA GLN A 190 -14.27 -23.84 -14.91
C GLN A 190 -14.60 -22.59 -14.07
N CYS A 191 -15.56 -21.77 -14.52
CA CYS A 191 -15.94 -20.54 -13.81
C CYS A 191 -17.05 -20.81 -12.80
N PRO A 192 -16.92 -20.34 -11.55
CA PRO A 192 -18.01 -20.38 -10.56
C PRO A 192 -19.25 -19.62 -11.06
N LEU A 193 -19.06 -18.40 -11.53
CA LEU A 193 -20.10 -17.58 -12.15
C LEU A 193 -20.03 -17.69 -13.68
N LYS A 194 -21.19 -17.93 -14.33
CA LYS A 194 -21.28 -17.97 -15.81
C LYS A 194 -21.45 -16.57 -16.40
N SER A 195 -22.10 -15.68 -15.67
CA SER A 195 -22.11 -14.25 -15.91
C SER A 195 -22.24 -13.51 -14.59
N PHE A 196 -21.89 -12.23 -14.58
CA PHE A 196 -22.06 -11.37 -13.41
C PHE A 196 -22.19 -9.89 -13.79
N LYS A 197 -22.89 -9.12 -12.94
CA LYS A 197 -23.13 -7.69 -13.12
C LYS A 197 -22.36 -6.86 -12.11
N PHE A 198 -21.96 -5.66 -12.52
CA PHE A 198 -21.26 -4.72 -11.65
C PHE A 198 -21.43 -3.29 -12.18
N TYR A 199 -21.12 -2.29 -11.35
CA TYR A 199 -21.19 -0.88 -11.71
C TYR A 199 -19.88 -0.40 -12.33
N ARG A 200 -19.99 0.47 -13.34
CA ARG A 200 -18.82 1.06 -14.02
C ARG A 200 -18.09 2.05 -13.13
N THR A 201 -16.81 2.31 -13.42
CA THR A 201 -16.10 3.42 -12.77
C THR A 201 -16.67 4.76 -13.29
N LYS A 202 -17.02 5.69 -12.37
CA LYS A 202 -17.49 7.02 -12.73
C LYS A 202 -16.33 7.86 -13.27
N GLU A 203 -16.36 8.17 -14.56
CA GLU A 203 -15.41 9.09 -15.17
C GLU A 203 -16.02 10.50 -15.31
N LEU A 204 -15.26 11.51 -14.93
CA LEU A 204 -15.63 12.92 -15.09
C LEU A 204 -14.67 13.64 -16.02
N PRO A 205 -15.15 14.60 -16.82
CA PRO A 205 -14.29 15.45 -17.64
C PRO A 205 -13.42 16.33 -16.73
N THR A 206 -12.12 16.38 -17.03
CA THR A 206 -11.14 17.14 -16.24
C THR A 206 -11.06 18.61 -16.64
N GLY A 207 -11.44 18.93 -17.89
CA GLY A 207 -11.20 20.23 -18.51
C GLY A 207 -9.72 20.50 -18.83
N SER A 208 -8.85 19.49 -18.83
CA SER A 208 -7.44 19.52 -19.23
C SER A 208 -7.23 18.86 -20.60
N TRP A 209 -6.18 19.25 -21.33
CA TRP A 209 -5.90 18.75 -22.68
C TRP A 209 -5.13 17.42 -22.69
N GLU A 210 -4.19 17.23 -21.75
CA GLU A 210 -3.37 16.00 -21.65
C GLU A 210 -4.21 14.81 -21.18
N ILE A 211 -4.88 14.97 -20.03
CA ILE A 211 -5.71 13.94 -19.41
C ILE A 211 -7.14 14.45 -19.40
N LYS A 212 -7.98 13.96 -20.33
CA LYS A 212 -9.33 14.48 -20.58
C LYS A 212 -10.39 13.99 -19.59
N THR A 213 -10.22 12.81 -19.03
CA THR A 213 -11.13 12.18 -18.06
C THR A 213 -10.37 11.65 -16.86
N GLY A 214 -11.01 11.60 -15.70
CA GLY A 214 -10.46 11.02 -14.47
C GLY A 214 -11.55 10.44 -13.58
N ALA A 215 -11.18 9.51 -12.70
CA ALA A 215 -12.07 8.97 -11.68
C ALA A 215 -11.91 9.71 -10.36
N LEU A 216 -12.95 9.67 -9.52
CA LEU A 216 -12.93 10.26 -8.18
C LEU A 216 -12.67 9.22 -7.10
N ASN A 217 -11.90 9.61 -6.08
CA ASN A 217 -11.71 8.84 -4.87
C ASN A 217 -12.81 9.19 -3.85
N ILE A 218 -13.61 8.21 -3.42
CA ILE A 218 -14.64 8.41 -2.40
C ILE A 218 -14.10 8.27 -0.97
N ARG A 219 -12.83 7.88 -0.81
CA ARG A 219 -12.08 7.98 0.45
C ARG A 219 -11.19 9.23 0.44
N THR A 220 -10.70 9.62 1.60
CA THR A 220 -9.71 10.68 1.75
C THR A 220 -8.32 10.11 1.42
N PRO A 221 -7.62 10.54 0.35
CA PRO A 221 -6.30 10.00 0.02
C PRO A 221 -5.22 10.31 1.08
N TRP A 222 -5.45 11.29 1.96
CA TRP A 222 -4.57 11.55 3.10
C TRP A 222 -4.48 10.34 4.01
N TRP A 223 -3.33 10.18 4.66
CA TRP A 223 -3.15 9.13 5.65
C TRP A 223 -3.65 9.60 7.02
N ASP A 224 -4.98 9.64 7.16
CA ASP A 224 -5.68 10.34 8.25
C ASP A 224 -6.47 9.42 9.18
N GLY A 225 -6.37 8.10 9.00
CA GLY A 225 -7.05 7.08 9.79
C GLY A 225 -8.53 6.96 9.45
N SER A 226 -8.97 7.42 8.27
CA SER A 226 -10.38 7.39 7.87
C SER A 226 -11.01 6.00 7.91
N ALA A 227 -10.21 4.93 7.88
CA ALA A 227 -10.67 3.57 8.14
C ALA A 227 -11.39 3.40 9.50
N ILE A 228 -11.07 4.24 10.52
CA ILE A 228 -11.77 4.27 11.83
C ILE A 228 -12.55 5.58 12.08
N TYR A 229 -12.21 6.68 11.40
CA TYR A 229 -12.86 7.99 11.58
C TYR A 229 -13.93 8.31 10.53
N GLY A 230 -13.92 7.63 9.39
CA GLY A 230 -14.74 7.94 8.21
C GLY A 230 -14.16 9.09 7.37
N SER A 231 -14.58 9.16 6.11
CA SER A 231 -14.10 10.17 5.13
C SER A 231 -15.01 11.39 4.99
N ASN A 232 -15.98 11.58 5.90
CA ASN A 232 -16.75 12.82 6.02
C ASN A 232 -17.40 12.97 7.40
N ALA A 233 -17.97 14.14 7.67
CA ALA A 233 -18.59 14.48 8.94
C ALA A 233 -19.75 13.53 9.32
N LYS A 234 -20.52 13.02 8.34
CA LYS A 234 -21.62 12.09 8.60
C LYS A 234 -21.11 10.73 9.08
N ALA A 235 -20.08 10.19 8.44
CA ALA A 235 -19.42 8.95 8.86
C ALA A 235 -18.75 9.13 10.23
N LEU A 236 -18.04 10.24 10.43
CA LEU A 236 -17.40 10.56 11.71
C LEU A 236 -18.42 10.61 12.86
N HIS A 237 -19.54 11.29 12.67
CA HIS A 237 -20.57 11.39 13.70
C HIS A 237 -21.10 10.01 14.13
N LYS A 238 -21.13 9.02 13.24
CA LYS A 238 -21.59 7.67 13.58
C LYS A 238 -20.65 6.96 14.56
N VAL A 239 -19.34 7.19 14.48
CA VAL A 239 -18.33 6.50 15.29
C VAL A 239 -18.01 7.21 16.61
N ARG A 240 -18.27 8.52 16.73
CA ARG A 240 -17.99 9.29 17.95
C ARG A 240 -18.98 8.97 19.07
N THR A 241 -18.48 8.94 20.30
CA THR A 241 -19.31 8.88 21.53
C THR A 241 -19.73 10.26 22.02
N PHE A 242 -19.06 11.32 21.54
CA PHE A 242 -19.17 12.70 22.04
C PHE A 242 -18.89 12.86 23.54
N LYS A 243 -18.13 11.92 24.10
CA LYS A 243 -17.64 11.94 25.47
C LYS A 243 -16.14 11.71 25.47
N ASP A 244 -15.39 12.65 26.06
CA ASP A 244 -13.95 12.56 26.26
C ASP A 244 -13.15 12.29 24.97
N GLY A 245 -13.65 12.73 23.82
CA GLY A 245 -13.02 12.52 22.52
C GLY A 245 -13.23 11.12 21.93
N LYS A 246 -13.80 10.17 22.69
CA LYS A 246 -13.72 8.72 22.40
C LYS A 246 -14.58 8.26 21.23
N LEU A 247 -14.15 7.15 20.64
CA LEU A 247 -14.86 6.37 19.63
C LEU A 247 -15.61 5.18 20.25
N LYS A 248 -16.68 4.77 19.59
CA LYS A 248 -17.54 3.65 19.98
C LYS A 248 -16.82 2.32 19.83
N ILE A 249 -16.88 1.49 20.87
CA ILE A 249 -16.38 0.12 20.88
C ILE A 249 -17.22 -0.71 21.84
N SER A 250 -17.31 -2.02 21.59
CA SER A 250 -17.99 -2.97 22.47
C SER A 250 -17.15 -3.29 23.71
N GLU A 251 -17.79 -3.77 24.78
CA GLU A 251 -17.12 -4.18 26.03
C GLU A 251 -16.20 -5.40 25.83
N ASP A 252 -16.53 -6.27 24.87
CA ASP A 252 -15.72 -7.43 24.49
C ASP A 252 -14.46 -7.07 23.68
N GLY A 253 -14.25 -5.77 23.40
CA GLY A 253 -13.10 -5.26 22.65
C GLY A 253 -13.22 -5.45 21.13
N LEU A 254 -14.40 -5.78 20.61
CA LEU A 254 -14.73 -5.79 19.18
C LEU A 254 -15.50 -4.53 18.77
N LEU A 255 -15.76 -4.37 17.46
CA LEU A 255 -16.59 -3.29 16.95
C LEU A 255 -18.06 -3.48 17.37
N LEU A 256 -18.76 -2.38 17.61
CA LEU A 256 -20.23 -2.42 17.73
C LEU A 256 -20.85 -2.76 16.37
N ARG A 257 -22.07 -3.27 16.38
CA ARG A 257 -22.89 -3.48 15.18
C ARG A 257 -24.14 -2.62 15.23
N ASP A 258 -24.59 -2.17 14.07
CA ASP A 258 -25.90 -1.55 13.93
C ASP A 258 -27.03 -2.59 13.80
N GLN A 259 -28.25 -2.11 13.56
CA GLN A 259 -29.45 -2.96 13.46
C GLN A 259 -29.40 -3.92 12.27
N ASP A 260 -28.63 -3.60 11.23
CA ASP A 260 -28.48 -4.39 10.01
C ASP A 260 -27.29 -5.36 10.10
N GLY A 261 -26.61 -5.40 11.26
CA GLY A 261 -25.46 -6.25 11.53
C GLY A 261 -24.15 -5.71 10.93
N ILE A 262 -24.11 -4.46 10.49
CA ILE A 262 -22.92 -3.82 9.94
C ILE A 262 -22.06 -3.28 11.08
N ALA A 263 -20.75 -3.48 10.98
CA ALA A 263 -19.79 -2.96 11.95
C ALA A 263 -19.77 -1.41 11.97
N VAL A 264 -19.77 -0.83 13.16
CA VAL A 264 -19.70 0.62 13.37
C VAL A 264 -18.23 1.05 13.43
N SER A 265 -17.69 1.45 12.28
CA SER A 265 -16.33 2.00 12.12
C SER A 265 -16.33 3.06 11.00
N GLY A 266 -15.15 3.56 10.64
CA GLY A 266 -14.99 4.61 9.62
C GLY A 266 -15.37 4.15 8.21
N ASP A 267 -14.77 3.04 7.77
CA ASP A 267 -15.09 2.39 6.49
C ASP A 267 -15.07 0.87 6.64
N VAL A 268 -16.18 0.22 6.29
CA VAL A 268 -16.39 -1.24 6.45
C VAL A 268 -16.77 -1.95 5.15
N ARG A 269 -16.66 -1.25 4.01
CA ARG A 269 -17.09 -1.76 2.71
C ARG A 269 -16.19 -2.91 2.25
N ASN A 270 -16.78 -4.04 1.86
CA ASN A 270 -16.06 -5.25 1.41
C ASN A 270 -15.01 -5.73 2.43
N SER A 271 -15.31 -5.57 3.72
CA SER A 271 -14.40 -5.92 4.82
C SER A 271 -14.49 -7.40 5.21
N TRP A 272 -13.60 -7.82 6.12
CA TRP A 272 -13.61 -9.13 6.76
C TRP A 272 -13.09 -9.04 8.20
N ALA A 273 -13.29 -10.09 8.97
CA ALA A 273 -13.02 -10.13 10.41
C ALA A 273 -11.60 -9.67 10.80
N GLY A 274 -10.58 -9.93 9.96
CA GLY A 274 -9.20 -9.49 10.19
C GLY A 274 -9.02 -7.97 10.17
N VAL A 275 -9.73 -7.27 9.28
CA VAL A 275 -9.75 -5.79 9.26
C VAL A 275 -10.52 -5.26 10.45
N SER A 276 -11.65 -5.86 10.80
CA SER A 276 -12.51 -5.43 11.92
C SER A 276 -11.78 -5.50 13.27
N VAL A 277 -10.94 -6.52 13.51
CA VAL A 277 -10.12 -6.56 14.72
C VAL A 277 -9.02 -5.49 14.73
N LEU A 278 -8.45 -5.13 13.58
CA LEU A 278 -7.50 -4.02 13.51
C LEU A 278 -8.18 -2.67 13.76
N GLN A 279 -9.37 -2.46 13.19
CA GLN A 279 -10.18 -1.28 13.48
C GLN A 279 -10.49 -1.18 14.98
N ALA A 280 -10.94 -2.28 15.60
CA ALA A 280 -11.19 -2.33 17.04
C ALA A 280 -9.92 -2.02 17.87
N LEU A 281 -8.77 -2.55 17.48
CA LEU A 281 -7.48 -2.27 18.13
C LEU A 281 -7.13 -0.78 18.08
N PHE A 282 -7.26 -0.14 16.92
CA PHE A 282 -6.95 1.30 16.79
C PHE A 282 -8.02 2.21 17.37
N VAL A 283 -9.26 1.75 17.51
CA VAL A 283 -10.27 2.42 18.34
C VAL A 283 -9.86 2.39 19.83
N LYS A 284 -9.36 1.26 20.34
CA LYS A 284 -8.79 1.19 21.71
C LYS A 284 -7.58 2.11 21.86
N GLU A 285 -6.69 2.14 20.86
CA GLU A 285 -5.53 3.03 20.85
C GLU A 285 -5.95 4.50 20.91
N HIS A 286 -6.89 4.92 20.06
CA HIS A 286 -7.46 6.27 20.10
C HIS A 286 -8.03 6.61 21.48
N ASN A 287 -8.85 5.72 22.05
CA ASN A 287 -9.48 5.95 23.35
C ASN A 287 -8.44 6.04 24.48
N ALA A 288 -7.37 5.24 24.43
CA ALA A 288 -6.27 5.30 25.40
C ALA A 288 -5.45 6.60 25.27
N VAL A 289 -5.28 7.11 24.05
CA VAL A 289 -4.66 8.43 23.81
C VAL A 289 -5.54 9.55 24.38
N CYS A 290 -6.86 9.52 24.16
CA CYS A 290 -7.79 10.47 24.78
C CYS A 290 -7.63 10.48 26.31
N ASP A 291 -7.58 9.31 26.94
CA ASP A 291 -7.40 9.18 28.39
C ASP A 291 -6.04 9.72 28.86
N ALA A 292 -4.98 9.53 28.06
CA ALA A 292 -3.64 10.03 28.39
C ALA A 292 -3.56 11.57 28.28
N ILE A 293 -4.10 12.14 27.20
CA ILE A 293 -4.11 13.59 26.99
C ILE A 293 -5.01 14.29 28.02
N LYS A 294 -6.19 13.73 28.32
CA LYS A 294 -7.12 14.29 29.33
C LYS A 294 -6.53 14.28 30.75
N ARG A 295 -5.70 13.30 31.08
CA ARG A 295 -5.01 13.23 32.39
C ARG A 295 -4.06 14.41 32.60
N GLU A 296 -3.35 14.82 31.57
CA GLU A 296 -2.42 15.96 31.62
C GLU A 296 -3.12 17.31 31.38
N ASN A 297 -4.16 17.33 30.55
CA ASN A 297 -4.89 18.53 30.13
C ASN A 297 -6.38 18.41 30.47
N LYS A 298 -6.71 18.50 31.76
CA LYS A 298 -8.07 18.28 32.29
C LYS A 298 -9.14 19.23 31.77
N HIS A 299 -8.75 20.36 31.19
CA HIS A 299 -9.65 21.40 30.69
C HIS A 299 -10.13 21.15 29.24
N LEU A 300 -9.50 20.23 28.50
CA LEU A 300 -9.85 19.98 27.11
C LEU A 300 -11.24 19.35 27.00
N GLY A 301 -12.05 19.91 26.11
CA GLY A 301 -13.37 19.40 25.77
C GLY A 301 -13.31 18.13 24.90
N ASP A 302 -14.48 17.56 24.63
CA ASP A 302 -14.63 16.37 23.80
C ASP A 302 -14.02 16.52 22.39
N GLU A 303 -14.32 17.63 21.71
CA GLU A 303 -13.87 17.88 20.34
C GLU A 303 -12.35 18.10 20.26
N GLU A 304 -11.76 18.78 21.24
CA GLU A 304 -10.30 19.02 21.31
C GLU A 304 -9.55 17.71 21.57
N LEU A 305 -10.02 16.89 22.52
CA LEU A 305 -9.45 15.57 22.78
C LEU A 305 -9.50 14.68 21.54
N TYR A 306 -10.65 14.65 20.85
CA TYR A 306 -10.80 13.91 19.60
C TYR A 306 -9.78 14.36 18.53
N ARG A 307 -9.62 15.67 18.32
CA ARG A 307 -8.71 16.21 17.31
C ARG A 307 -7.26 15.81 17.57
N HIS A 308 -6.77 15.96 18.80
CA HIS A 308 -5.42 15.54 19.16
C HIS A 308 -5.25 14.02 19.10
N ALA A 309 -6.22 13.24 19.60
CA ALA A 309 -6.14 11.78 19.54
C ALA A 309 -6.19 11.23 18.11
N ARG A 310 -6.93 11.87 17.19
CA ARG A 310 -6.91 11.55 15.75
C ARG A 310 -5.54 11.80 15.13
N LEU A 311 -4.90 12.93 15.43
CA LEU A 311 -3.54 13.23 14.95
C LEU A 311 -2.54 12.17 15.42
N VAL A 312 -2.53 11.86 16.72
CA VAL A 312 -1.63 10.86 17.31
C VAL A 312 -1.86 9.48 16.70
N THR A 313 -3.11 9.01 16.67
CA THR A 313 -3.43 7.65 16.22
C THR A 313 -3.14 7.48 14.72
N SER A 314 -3.51 8.45 13.88
CA SER A 314 -3.15 8.40 12.45
C SER A 314 -1.64 8.40 12.23
N ALA A 315 -0.88 9.13 13.04
CA ALA A 315 0.58 9.09 12.98
C ALA A 315 1.19 7.78 13.49
N VAL A 316 0.61 7.15 14.51
CA VAL A 316 1.00 5.80 14.94
C VAL A 316 0.74 4.79 13.82
N ILE A 317 -0.43 4.83 13.18
CA ILE A 317 -0.76 3.96 12.03
C ILE A 317 0.28 4.16 10.91
N ALA A 318 0.57 5.41 10.55
CA ALA A 318 1.56 5.73 9.52
C ALA A 318 2.94 5.19 9.87
N LYS A 319 3.38 5.40 11.10
CA LYS A 319 4.67 4.93 11.61
C LYS A 319 4.78 3.41 11.55
N VAL A 320 3.80 2.70 12.11
CA VAL A 320 3.77 1.22 12.11
C VAL A 320 3.82 0.68 10.69
N HIS A 321 3.08 1.26 9.75
CA HIS A 321 3.15 0.81 8.37
C HIS A 321 4.53 1.06 7.74
N THR A 322 5.14 2.23 7.98
CA THR A 322 6.44 2.60 7.41
C THR A 322 7.58 1.76 7.96
N ILE A 323 7.74 1.65 9.28
CA ILE A 323 8.97 1.07 9.89
C ILE A 323 8.82 -0.37 10.40
N ASP A 324 7.61 -0.94 10.36
CA ASP A 324 7.34 -2.32 10.77
C ASP A 324 6.74 -3.14 9.61
N TRP A 325 5.54 -2.79 9.13
CA TRP A 325 4.86 -3.56 8.07
C TRP A 325 5.66 -3.63 6.76
N THR A 326 6.14 -2.49 6.26
CA THR A 326 6.89 -2.42 5.00
C THR A 326 8.23 -3.16 5.11
N VAL A 327 8.83 -3.15 6.29
CA VAL A 327 10.11 -3.84 6.56
C VAL A 327 9.93 -5.36 6.51
N GLU A 328 8.78 -5.90 6.91
CA GLU A 328 8.47 -7.32 6.72
C GLU A 328 8.04 -7.65 5.29
N LEU A 329 7.37 -6.74 4.57
CA LEU A 329 7.04 -6.90 3.15
C LEU A 329 8.31 -6.95 2.27
N LEU A 330 9.27 -6.08 2.56
CA LEU A 330 10.53 -5.90 1.83
C LEU A 330 11.71 -6.28 2.72
N LYS A 331 11.85 -7.58 2.97
CA LYS A 331 12.76 -8.15 3.99
C LYS A 331 14.24 -8.16 3.55
N THR A 332 14.81 -6.97 3.34
CA THR A 332 16.22 -6.76 3.00
C THR A 332 16.84 -5.68 3.88
N ASP A 333 18.16 -5.73 4.08
CA ASP A 333 18.87 -4.73 4.88
C ASP A 333 18.75 -3.32 4.28
N THR A 334 18.80 -3.21 2.95
CA THR A 334 18.64 -1.94 2.23
C THR A 334 17.28 -1.32 2.50
N LEU A 335 16.20 -2.11 2.51
CA LEU A 335 14.85 -1.58 2.72
C LEU A 335 14.55 -1.36 4.20
N LEU A 336 15.12 -2.16 5.11
CA LEU A 336 15.14 -1.81 6.53
C LEU A 336 15.76 -0.42 6.77
N ALA A 337 16.92 -0.15 6.17
CA ALA A 337 17.58 1.15 6.28
C ALA A 337 16.78 2.25 5.56
N GLY A 338 16.27 1.99 4.36
CA GLY A 338 15.54 2.97 3.54
C GLY A 338 14.23 3.42 4.17
N MET A 339 13.42 2.47 4.65
CA MET A 339 12.14 2.79 5.31
C MET A 339 12.34 3.51 6.63
N ARG A 340 13.36 3.12 7.42
CA ARG A 340 13.75 3.87 8.61
C ARG A 340 14.33 5.25 8.25
N GLY A 341 15.02 5.37 7.12
CA GLY A 341 15.51 6.64 6.58
C GLY A 341 14.39 7.62 6.26
N ASN A 342 13.28 7.15 5.67
CA ASN A 342 12.09 7.98 5.45
C ASN A 342 11.54 8.55 6.77
N TRP A 343 11.49 7.77 7.86
CA TRP A 343 10.93 8.24 9.13
C TRP A 343 11.93 8.99 10.03
N TYR A 344 13.16 8.49 10.16
CA TYR A 344 14.14 8.91 11.17
C TYR A 344 15.43 9.55 10.62
N ALA A 345 15.59 9.60 9.30
CA ALA A 345 16.85 9.88 8.61
C ALA A 345 17.90 8.77 8.66
N TYR A 346 18.83 8.83 7.69
CA TYR A 346 20.02 7.99 7.65
C TYR A 346 21.20 8.78 7.07
N LEU A 347 22.26 9.03 7.85
CA LEU A 347 23.54 9.46 7.29
C LEU A 347 24.73 8.92 8.11
N TRP A 348 25.81 8.63 7.41
CA TRP A 348 27.10 8.19 7.94
C TRP A 348 28.15 9.28 7.70
N PHE A 349 28.97 9.55 8.73
CA PHE A 349 30.19 10.34 8.61
C PHE A 349 31.39 9.38 8.62
N PRO A 350 32.27 9.40 7.59
CA PRO A 350 33.40 8.49 7.48
C PRO A 350 34.35 8.50 8.67
N GLU A 351 34.43 9.64 9.34
CA GLU A 351 35.43 9.92 10.36
C GLU A 351 35.06 9.38 11.76
N TYR A 352 33.80 8.96 11.98
CA TYR A 352 33.28 8.68 13.32
C TYR A 352 32.66 7.29 13.56
N GLY A 353 32.61 6.40 12.57
CA GLY A 353 32.27 4.97 12.79
C GLY A 353 30.90 4.65 13.42
N TYR A 354 30.01 5.63 13.59
CA TYR A 354 28.68 5.46 14.18
C TYR A 354 27.64 6.32 13.43
N GLY A 355 26.55 5.69 12.95
CA GLY A 355 25.41 6.37 12.33
C GLY A 355 24.62 7.18 13.35
N LEU A 356 24.81 8.51 13.34
CA LEU A 356 24.42 9.39 14.45
C LEU A 356 23.24 10.31 14.14
N LEU A 357 22.50 10.20 13.02
CA LEU A 357 21.27 10.98 12.79
C LEU A 357 19.96 10.20 12.96
N GLY A 358 20.01 8.88 13.16
CA GLY A 358 18.81 8.03 13.34
C GLY A 358 18.01 8.35 14.61
N LYS A 359 17.02 7.50 14.96
CA LYS A 359 16.05 7.72 16.06
C LYS A 359 16.61 8.46 17.29
N LYS A 360 17.71 7.97 17.89
CA LYS A 360 18.32 8.57 19.09
C LYS A 360 18.70 10.05 18.92
N PHE A 361 19.15 10.44 17.74
CA PHE A 361 19.49 11.82 17.44
C PHE A 361 18.26 12.65 17.14
N LYS A 362 17.35 12.15 16.29
CA LYS A 362 16.11 12.85 15.99
C LYS A 362 15.27 13.10 17.24
N ASP A 363 15.20 12.13 18.15
CA ASP A 363 14.50 12.26 19.44
C ASP A 363 15.18 13.28 20.37
N LYS A 364 16.51 13.49 20.25
CA LYS A 364 17.28 14.38 21.13
C LYS A 364 17.48 15.80 20.59
N PHE A 365 17.63 15.95 19.28
CA PHE A 365 18.01 17.20 18.61
C PHE A 365 16.98 17.69 17.60
N GLY A 366 15.90 16.93 17.36
CA GLY A 366 14.87 17.26 16.39
C GLY A 366 15.29 17.00 14.94
N HIS A 367 14.52 17.54 14.00
CA HIS A 367 14.79 17.43 12.56
C HIS A 367 15.95 18.33 12.14
N VAL A 368 16.91 17.80 11.37
CA VAL A 368 18.08 18.52 10.88
C VAL A 368 18.23 18.35 9.37
N GLY A 369 18.45 19.45 8.66
CA GLY A 369 18.72 19.46 7.22
C GLY A 369 17.47 19.22 6.35
N GLY A 370 17.66 18.52 5.24
CA GLY A 370 16.58 18.14 4.30
C GLY A 370 16.07 16.70 4.51
N ALA A 371 15.25 16.21 3.58
CA ALA A 371 14.59 14.90 3.68
C ALA A 371 15.57 13.71 3.85
N ILE A 372 16.78 13.80 3.31
CA ILE A 372 17.82 12.76 3.43
C ILE A 372 18.43 12.73 4.85
N LEU A 373 18.64 13.91 5.46
CA LEU A 373 19.34 14.09 6.75
C LEU A 373 18.44 14.05 7.98
N GLY A 374 17.17 14.44 7.84
CA GLY A 374 16.19 14.46 8.94
C GLY A 374 15.00 13.51 8.76
N GLY A 375 14.93 12.80 7.62
CA GLY A 375 13.75 12.07 7.17
C GLY A 375 12.69 13.01 6.59
N VAL A 376 11.66 12.46 5.98
CA VAL A 376 10.53 13.27 5.47
C VAL A 376 9.61 13.75 6.60
N VAL A 377 9.51 12.97 7.68
CA VAL A 377 8.69 13.33 8.85
C VAL A 377 9.36 14.47 9.62
N GLY A 378 8.66 15.56 9.91
CA GLY A 378 9.18 16.75 10.60
C GLY A 378 9.89 17.76 9.69
N LEU A 379 9.76 17.63 8.36
CA LEU A 379 10.18 18.69 7.44
C LEU A 379 9.48 20.02 7.77
N LYS A 380 10.18 21.14 7.58
CA LYS A 380 9.64 22.47 7.90
C LYS A 380 8.40 22.86 7.09
N LYS A 381 8.26 22.28 5.89
CA LYS A 381 7.13 22.51 4.98
C LYS A 381 6.79 21.18 4.29
N PRO A 382 5.50 20.97 3.96
CA PRO A 382 5.13 19.89 3.05
C PRO A 382 5.71 20.16 1.66
N ASP A 383 6.09 19.09 0.96
CA ASP A 383 6.58 19.13 -0.40
C ASP A 383 5.73 18.21 -1.29
N ASN A 384 5.14 18.79 -2.32
CA ASN A 384 4.30 18.09 -3.28
C ASN A 384 4.96 17.99 -4.67
N HIS A 385 6.21 18.45 -4.82
CA HIS A 385 6.95 18.47 -6.09
C HIS A 385 6.22 19.19 -7.23
N GLY A 386 5.50 20.26 -6.90
CA GLY A 386 4.77 21.09 -7.88
C GLY A 386 3.45 20.48 -8.39
N VAL A 387 3.09 19.28 -7.95
CA VAL A 387 1.86 18.57 -8.34
C VAL A 387 0.96 18.44 -7.12
N PRO A 388 -0.34 18.79 -7.18
CA PRO A 388 -1.25 18.60 -6.05
C PRO A 388 -1.25 17.17 -5.51
N TYR A 389 -1.41 17.04 -4.20
CA TYR A 389 -1.41 15.71 -3.58
C TYR A 389 -2.66 14.91 -3.99
N SER A 390 -2.41 13.68 -4.44
CA SER A 390 -3.42 12.65 -4.68
C SER A 390 -2.75 11.28 -4.61
N LEU A 391 -3.55 10.25 -4.33
CA LEU A 391 -3.19 8.90 -4.72
C LEU A 391 -3.60 8.67 -6.17
N THR A 392 -2.96 7.71 -6.82
CA THR A 392 -3.00 7.57 -8.28
C THR A 392 -3.70 6.29 -8.74
N GLU A 393 -4.12 6.25 -9.99
CA GLU A 393 -4.67 5.04 -10.62
C GLU A 393 -3.67 3.88 -10.62
N GLU A 394 -2.39 4.19 -10.85
CA GLU A 394 -1.31 3.21 -10.81
C GLU A 394 -1.06 2.70 -9.38
N PHE A 395 -1.19 3.58 -8.36
CA PHE A 395 -1.15 3.18 -6.95
C PHE A 395 -2.23 2.16 -6.61
N VAL A 396 -3.46 2.34 -7.13
CA VAL A 396 -4.55 1.37 -6.93
C VAL A 396 -4.18 0.02 -7.56
N SER A 397 -3.64 0.05 -8.78
CA SER A 397 -3.33 -1.15 -9.56
C SER A 397 -2.24 -2.02 -8.91
N VAL A 398 -1.17 -1.41 -8.39
CA VAL A 398 -0.07 -2.15 -7.74
C VAL A 398 -0.42 -2.65 -6.33
N TYR A 399 -1.51 -2.16 -5.72
CA TYR A 399 -2.02 -2.61 -4.43
C TYR A 399 -3.12 -3.68 -4.51
N ARG A 400 -3.40 -4.21 -5.71
CA ARG A 400 -4.29 -5.36 -5.93
C ARG A 400 -3.64 -6.66 -5.45
N MET A 401 -3.69 -6.88 -4.13
CA MET A 401 -2.97 -7.95 -3.44
C MET A 401 -3.90 -9.05 -2.88
N HIS A 402 -5.02 -9.33 -3.55
CA HIS A 402 -6.03 -10.29 -3.08
C HIS A 402 -5.48 -11.73 -2.90
N SER A 403 -4.43 -12.11 -3.63
CA SER A 403 -3.74 -13.41 -3.49
C SER A 403 -3.10 -13.62 -2.11
N LEU A 404 -2.97 -12.57 -1.28
CA LEU A 404 -2.51 -12.69 0.11
C LEU A 404 -3.49 -13.46 1.00
N LEU A 405 -4.78 -13.56 0.63
CA LEU A 405 -5.78 -14.24 1.45
C LEU A 405 -5.73 -15.77 1.26
N PRO A 406 -5.80 -16.58 2.33
CA PRO A 406 -5.82 -18.04 2.23
C PRO A 406 -7.22 -18.56 1.88
N ASP A 407 -7.40 -19.87 1.79
CA ASP A 407 -8.72 -20.47 1.60
C ASP A 407 -9.47 -20.66 2.93
N TYR A 408 -8.73 -20.81 4.02
CA TYR A 408 -9.24 -20.95 5.38
C TYR A 408 -8.33 -20.25 6.40
N LEU A 409 -8.90 -19.85 7.53
CA LEU A 409 -8.18 -19.44 8.72
C LEU A 409 -8.08 -20.62 9.70
N GLN A 410 -6.87 -20.97 10.10
CA GLN A 410 -6.60 -22.01 11.09
C GLN A 410 -6.71 -21.41 12.49
N LEU A 411 -7.85 -21.64 13.15
CA LEU A 411 -8.02 -21.25 14.54
C LEU A 411 -7.10 -22.07 15.45
N ARG A 412 -6.60 -21.41 16.50
CA ARG A 412 -5.74 -22.02 17.51
C ARG A 412 -6.32 -21.89 18.91
N ASP A 413 -6.02 -22.85 19.77
CA ASP A 413 -6.47 -22.84 21.16
C ASP A 413 -5.60 -21.92 22.02
N THR A 414 -6.14 -20.78 22.43
CA THR A 414 -5.46 -19.81 23.30
C THR A 414 -5.54 -20.17 24.79
N SER A 415 -6.36 -21.16 25.16
CA SER A 415 -6.48 -21.65 26.54
C SER A 415 -5.37 -22.65 26.90
N ALA A 416 -4.87 -23.39 25.91
CA ALA A 416 -3.77 -24.34 26.08
C ALA A 416 -2.48 -23.68 26.62
N ALA A 417 -1.61 -24.51 27.21
CA ALA A 417 -0.26 -24.11 27.58
C ALA A 417 0.59 -23.90 26.31
N PRO A 418 1.43 -22.84 26.25
CA PRO A 418 2.31 -22.62 25.11
C PRO A 418 3.36 -23.73 25.02
N ASP A 419 3.59 -24.23 23.80
CA ASP A 419 4.71 -25.12 23.53
C ASP A 419 6.06 -24.36 23.58
N THR A 420 7.18 -25.05 23.33
CA THR A 420 8.53 -24.45 23.31
C THR A 420 8.67 -23.30 22.32
N ASN A 421 7.80 -23.22 21.32
CA ASN A 421 7.78 -22.21 20.30
C ASN A 421 6.69 -21.14 20.52
N LYS A 422 5.97 -21.19 21.64
CA LYS A 422 4.75 -20.40 21.89
C LYS A 422 3.72 -20.53 20.77
N SER A 423 3.63 -21.71 20.15
CA SER A 423 2.62 -22.02 19.14
C SER A 423 1.42 -22.68 19.80
N PRO A 424 0.22 -22.06 19.76
CA PRO A 424 -0.98 -22.70 20.28
C PRO A 424 -1.44 -23.80 19.32
N PRO A 425 -1.96 -24.94 19.84
CA PRO A 425 -2.36 -26.06 19.00
C PRO A 425 -3.54 -25.67 18.09
N PRO A 426 -3.58 -26.18 16.85
CA PRO A 426 -4.70 -25.92 15.94
C PRO A 426 -5.99 -26.55 16.48
N THR A 427 -7.12 -25.87 16.27
CA THR A 427 -8.45 -26.33 16.69
C THR A 427 -9.33 -26.63 15.48
N GLU A 428 -9.73 -25.59 14.75
CA GLU A 428 -10.68 -25.67 13.63
C GLU A 428 -10.12 -24.90 12.42
N LYS A 429 -10.42 -25.38 11.21
CA LYS A 429 -10.22 -24.62 9.97
C LYS A 429 -11.53 -23.95 9.57
N ILE A 430 -11.54 -22.62 9.56
CA ILE A 430 -12.71 -21.84 9.17
C ILE A 430 -12.54 -21.37 7.72
N PRO A 431 -13.48 -21.69 6.82
CA PRO A 431 -13.46 -21.16 5.46
C PRO A 431 -13.53 -19.63 5.45
N MET A 432 -12.66 -18.97 4.67
CA MET A 432 -12.64 -17.51 4.56
C MET A 432 -13.99 -16.88 4.18
N PRO A 433 -14.85 -17.49 3.33
CA PRO A 433 -16.19 -16.95 3.03
C PRO A 433 -17.11 -16.75 4.24
N SER A 434 -16.84 -17.45 5.35
CA SER A 434 -17.59 -17.27 6.60
C SER A 434 -17.00 -16.22 7.54
N LEU A 435 -15.91 -15.56 7.12
CA LEU A 435 -15.21 -14.51 7.85
C LEU A 435 -15.28 -13.15 7.14
N ILE A 436 -15.98 -13.05 6.00
CA ILE A 436 -16.15 -11.82 5.23
C ILE A 436 -17.54 -11.19 5.46
N GLY A 437 -17.63 -9.87 5.30
CA GLY A 437 -18.88 -9.13 5.39
C GLY A 437 -19.66 -9.34 6.70
N ARG A 438 -20.98 -9.27 6.63
CA ARG A 438 -21.88 -9.33 7.80
C ARG A 438 -21.82 -10.67 8.53
N GLU A 439 -21.73 -11.79 7.80
CA GLU A 439 -21.59 -13.11 8.42
C GLU A 439 -20.24 -13.25 9.12
N GLY A 440 -19.19 -12.66 8.56
CA GLY A 440 -17.89 -12.56 9.19
C GLY A 440 -17.92 -11.82 10.52
N GLU A 441 -18.64 -10.70 10.60
CA GLU A 441 -18.84 -9.95 11.85
C GLU A 441 -19.62 -10.74 12.89
N LYS A 442 -20.62 -11.53 12.47
CA LYS A 442 -21.35 -12.41 13.39
C LYS A 442 -20.46 -13.53 13.92
N ARG A 443 -19.68 -14.17 13.06
CA ARG A 443 -18.78 -15.27 13.41
C ARG A 443 -17.59 -14.78 14.25
N SER A 444 -17.07 -13.59 13.98
CA SER A 444 -15.95 -12.99 14.72
C SER A 444 -16.28 -12.77 16.20
N SER A 445 -17.51 -12.35 16.53
CA SER A 445 -17.97 -12.23 17.92
C SER A 445 -17.96 -13.56 18.68
N GLY A 446 -18.29 -14.67 18.00
CA GLY A 446 -18.23 -15.99 18.62
C GLY A 446 -16.81 -16.51 18.86
N ILE A 447 -15.82 -16.02 18.08
CA ILE A 447 -14.41 -16.41 18.19
C ILE A 447 -13.66 -15.53 19.20
N GLY A 448 -13.94 -14.23 19.19
CA GLY A 448 -13.29 -13.22 20.04
C GLY A 448 -11.96 -12.69 19.49
N PHE A 449 -11.59 -11.48 19.94
CA PHE A 449 -10.41 -10.74 19.46
C PHE A 449 -9.11 -11.56 19.61
N ILE A 450 -8.85 -12.08 20.81
CA ILE A 450 -7.57 -12.73 21.15
C ILE A 450 -7.36 -13.97 20.27
N LYS A 451 -8.39 -14.81 20.14
CA LYS A 451 -8.30 -16.05 19.35
C LYS A 451 -8.10 -15.74 17.87
N LEU A 452 -8.78 -14.74 17.31
CA LEU A 452 -8.54 -14.28 15.94
C LEU A 452 -7.12 -13.75 15.75
N MET A 453 -6.68 -12.82 16.60
CA MET A 453 -5.38 -12.17 16.47
C MET A 453 -4.21 -13.17 16.59
N VAL A 454 -4.28 -14.08 17.57
CA VAL A 454 -3.27 -15.14 17.74
C VAL A 454 -3.27 -16.10 16.55
N SER A 455 -4.45 -16.51 16.08
CA SER A 455 -4.57 -17.43 14.93
C SER A 455 -3.98 -16.79 13.67
N MET A 456 -4.30 -15.51 13.40
CA MET A 456 -3.75 -14.75 12.29
C MET A 456 -2.22 -14.57 12.40
N GLY A 457 -1.70 -14.32 13.61
CA GLY A 457 -0.26 -14.17 13.85
C GLY A 457 0.56 -15.44 13.60
N HIS A 458 -0.08 -16.60 13.66
CA HIS A 458 0.53 -17.92 13.48
C HIS A 458 0.19 -18.58 12.13
N GLN A 459 -0.40 -17.84 11.20
CA GLN A 459 -0.71 -18.32 9.86
C GLN A 459 -0.07 -17.40 8.81
N ALA A 460 0.58 -18.01 7.82
CA ALA A 460 1.16 -17.32 6.68
C ALA A 460 0.06 -16.73 5.78
N SER A 461 0.34 -15.57 5.21
CA SER A 461 -0.43 -15.09 4.06
C SER A 461 -0.11 -15.92 2.81
N GLY A 462 -0.97 -15.82 1.80
CA GLY A 462 -0.62 -16.24 0.45
C GLY A 462 0.50 -15.38 -0.14
N ALA A 463 1.24 -15.92 -1.11
CA ALA A 463 2.23 -15.22 -1.91
C ALA A 463 1.59 -14.54 -3.14
N LEU A 464 2.18 -13.44 -3.61
CA LEU A 464 1.76 -12.74 -4.83
C LEU A 464 2.39 -13.38 -6.07
N GLU A 465 1.86 -14.54 -6.44
CA GLU A 465 2.34 -15.38 -7.54
C GLU A 465 1.17 -15.82 -8.44
N PRO A 466 1.42 -16.26 -9.69
CA PRO A 466 0.39 -16.86 -10.53
C PRO A 466 -0.26 -18.08 -9.86
N TRP A 467 -1.49 -18.40 -10.25
CA TRP A 467 -2.27 -19.51 -9.70
C TRP A 467 -2.40 -19.51 -8.18
N ASN A 468 -2.48 -18.33 -7.57
CA ASN A 468 -2.67 -18.19 -6.14
C ASN A 468 -3.83 -17.25 -5.74
N TYR A 469 -4.70 -16.86 -6.67
CA TYR A 469 -5.88 -16.05 -6.38
C TYR A 469 -7.01 -16.90 -5.79
N PRO A 470 -7.53 -16.61 -4.58
CA PRO A 470 -8.50 -17.46 -3.91
C PRO A 470 -9.74 -17.75 -4.75
N MET A 471 -10.09 -19.04 -4.89
CA MET A 471 -11.25 -19.45 -5.69
C MET A 471 -12.57 -18.89 -5.16
N TRP A 472 -12.67 -18.67 -3.85
CA TRP A 472 -13.88 -18.10 -3.24
C TRP A 472 -14.09 -16.62 -3.57
N LEU A 473 -13.08 -15.89 -4.02
CA LEU A 473 -13.24 -14.52 -4.52
C LEU A 473 -13.79 -14.46 -5.95
N ARG A 474 -13.88 -15.60 -6.65
CA ARG A 474 -14.52 -15.71 -7.97
C ARG A 474 -16.05 -15.80 -7.91
N ASP A 475 -16.60 -15.87 -6.70
CA ASP A 475 -18.01 -15.82 -6.39
C ASP A 475 -18.22 -15.05 -5.08
N LEU A 476 -17.98 -13.75 -5.14
CA LEU A 476 -18.01 -12.84 -3.99
C LEU A 476 -19.31 -12.03 -3.99
N VAL A 477 -19.91 -11.85 -2.82
CA VAL A 477 -20.98 -10.87 -2.59
C VAL A 477 -20.35 -9.50 -2.33
N PRO A 478 -20.41 -8.54 -3.27
CA PRO A 478 -19.87 -7.21 -3.04
C PRO A 478 -20.83 -6.36 -2.20
N GLN A 479 -20.33 -5.28 -1.63
CA GLN A 479 -21.08 -4.34 -0.80
C GLN A 479 -21.16 -2.94 -1.42
N ASP A 480 -22.25 -2.24 -1.11
CA ASP A 480 -22.37 -0.81 -1.39
C ASP A 480 -21.52 0.05 -0.44
N VAL A 481 -21.54 1.36 -0.63
CA VAL A 481 -20.77 2.32 0.20
C VAL A 481 -21.23 2.31 1.67
N GLY A 482 -22.45 1.85 1.96
CA GLY A 482 -22.97 1.69 3.31
C GLY A 482 -22.53 0.39 4.01
N GLY A 483 -21.95 -0.57 3.28
CA GLY A 483 -21.62 -1.90 3.79
C GLY A 483 -22.75 -2.92 3.64
N MET A 484 -23.80 -2.60 2.88
CA MET A 484 -24.91 -3.52 2.59
C MET A 484 -24.56 -4.42 1.42
N ASP A 485 -24.91 -5.70 1.55
CA ASP A 485 -24.67 -6.71 0.52
C ASP A 485 -25.51 -6.44 -0.73
N ARG A 486 -24.87 -6.52 -1.90
CA ARG A 486 -25.52 -6.41 -3.20
C ARG A 486 -26.03 -7.78 -3.66
N PRO A 487 -27.12 -7.84 -4.43
CA PRO A 487 -27.67 -9.11 -4.93
C PRO A 487 -26.80 -9.74 -6.03
N ASP A 488 -26.11 -8.92 -6.83
CA ASP A 488 -25.26 -9.39 -7.93
C ASP A 488 -23.87 -9.76 -7.38
N HIS A 489 -23.56 -11.07 -7.37
CA HIS A 489 -22.23 -11.58 -7.06
C HIS A 489 -21.23 -11.20 -8.16
N VAL A 490 -19.93 -11.22 -7.85
CA VAL A 490 -18.86 -10.88 -8.80
C VAL A 490 -17.73 -11.89 -8.79
N ASP A 491 -17.13 -12.11 -9.97
CA ASP A 491 -15.85 -12.80 -10.09
C ASP A 491 -14.74 -11.76 -9.95
N LEU A 492 -14.20 -11.59 -8.73
CA LEU A 492 -13.28 -10.50 -8.41
C LEU A 492 -11.99 -10.48 -9.26
N PRO A 493 -11.27 -11.59 -9.53
CA PRO A 493 -10.10 -11.52 -10.40
C PRO A 493 -10.48 -11.14 -11.85
N ALA A 494 -11.67 -11.54 -12.31
CA ALA A 494 -12.22 -11.07 -13.57
C ALA A 494 -12.80 -9.65 -13.50
N LEU A 495 -12.96 -9.04 -12.32
CA LEU A 495 -13.47 -7.68 -12.09
C LEU A 495 -12.36 -6.65 -11.81
N GLU A 496 -11.29 -7.02 -11.13
CA GLU A 496 -10.01 -6.30 -11.25
C GLU A 496 -9.57 -6.28 -12.72
N GLY A 497 -10.05 -7.30 -13.42
CA GLY A 497 -10.40 -7.40 -14.81
C GLY A 497 -11.71 -6.74 -15.36
N ASN A 498 -12.22 -5.54 -14.95
CA ASN A 498 -13.41 -4.75 -15.41
C ASN A 498 -13.48 -3.41 -16.29
N VAL A 499 -14.39 -3.07 -17.24
CA VAL A 499 -14.23 -2.01 -18.30
C VAL A 499 -15.26 -0.87 -18.48
N ARG A 500 -14.86 0.17 -19.24
CA ARG A 500 -15.68 1.25 -19.87
C ARG A 500 -16.35 0.80 -21.18
N GLN A 501 -17.67 0.91 -21.30
CA GLN A 501 -18.39 0.71 -22.57
C GLN A 501 -18.64 2.02 -23.35
N SER A 502 -18.40 1.97 -24.66
CA SER A 502 -19.23 2.62 -25.68
C SER A 502 -19.67 1.52 -26.66
N TYR A 503 -20.99 1.29 -26.74
CA TYR A 503 -21.69 0.28 -27.55
C TYR A 503 -21.12 -1.15 -27.54
N SER A 504 -21.71 -1.98 -26.66
CA SER A 504 -21.63 -3.45 -26.64
C SER A 504 -20.20 -4.01 -26.49
N ARG A 505 -19.85 -4.46 -25.26
CA ARG A 505 -18.86 -5.50 -24.85
C ARG A 505 -17.88 -5.05 -23.72
N CYS A 506 -17.69 -5.87 -22.67
CA CYS A 506 -16.99 -5.58 -21.38
C CYS A 506 -15.62 -6.31 -21.14
N SER A 507 -14.54 -5.70 -20.58
CA SER A 507 -13.26 -6.29 -20.00
C SER A 507 -12.13 -5.35 -19.37
N ILE A 508 -11.60 -5.53 -18.13
CA ILE A 508 -10.37 -5.04 -17.36
C ILE A 508 -10.37 -3.66 -16.62
N TRP A 509 -10.27 -3.56 -15.25
CA TRP A 509 -10.41 -2.28 -14.44
C TRP A 509 -9.21 -1.41 -14.66
N ASP A 510 -8.04 -2.03 -14.77
CA ASP A 510 -6.83 -1.33 -15.18
C ASP A 510 -6.96 -0.88 -16.66
N ARG A 511 -7.62 -1.66 -17.53
CA ARG A 511 -7.91 -1.28 -18.94
C ARG A 511 -8.99 -0.18 -19.03
N GLU A 512 -10.03 -0.20 -18.17
CA GLU A 512 -11.10 0.83 -18.05
C GLU A 512 -10.49 2.19 -17.80
N ARG A 513 -9.61 2.21 -16.81
CA ARG A 513 -8.99 3.40 -16.27
C ARG A 513 -7.76 3.80 -17.08
N ASN A 514 -7.56 3.22 -18.26
CA ASN A 514 -6.44 3.50 -19.15
C ASN A 514 -5.07 3.42 -18.45
N VAL A 515 -4.93 2.55 -17.44
CA VAL A 515 -3.64 2.24 -16.81
C VAL A 515 -2.84 1.39 -17.80
N ALA A 516 -1.58 1.76 -18.02
CA ALA A 516 -0.71 1.05 -18.97
C ALA A 516 -0.60 -0.45 -18.64
N ARG A 517 -0.55 -1.27 -19.70
CA ARG A 517 -0.22 -2.71 -19.60
C ARG A 517 1.22 -2.89 -19.11
N TYR A 518 1.57 -4.11 -18.70
CA TYR A 518 2.81 -4.36 -17.95
C TYR A 518 4.06 -3.77 -18.60
N ASN A 519 4.27 -4.00 -19.91
CA ASN A 519 5.51 -3.57 -20.55
C ASN A 519 5.59 -2.04 -20.71
N GLU A 520 4.49 -1.40 -21.12
CA GLU A 520 4.41 0.05 -21.22
C GLU A 520 4.49 0.73 -19.85
N PHE A 521 3.91 0.10 -18.82
CA PHE A 521 4.03 0.53 -17.44
C PHE A 521 5.49 0.53 -16.96
N ARG A 522 6.27 -0.51 -17.30
CA ARG A 522 7.72 -0.55 -17.04
C ARG A 522 8.46 0.56 -17.77
N ARG A 523 8.16 0.79 -19.06
CA ARG A 523 8.78 1.88 -19.83
C ARG A 523 8.54 3.24 -19.18
N ALA A 524 7.29 3.52 -18.82
CA ALA A 524 6.91 4.77 -18.17
C ALA A 524 7.59 4.95 -16.80
N LEU A 525 7.87 3.86 -16.09
CA LEU A 525 8.64 3.86 -14.83
C LEU A 525 10.16 3.73 -15.02
N LEU A 526 10.68 3.99 -16.23
CA LEU A 526 12.12 3.96 -16.50
C LEU A 526 12.75 2.60 -16.15
N LEU A 527 11.98 1.52 -16.29
CA LEU A 527 12.41 0.13 -16.08
C LEU A 527 12.53 -0.57 -17.44
N ILE A 528 13.60 -1.36 -17.60
CA ILE A 528 13.86 -2.08 -18.85
C ILE A 528 12.66 -3.00 -19.16
N PRO A 529 12.01 -2.87 -20.33
CA PRO A 529 10.89 -3.72 -20.72
C PRO A 529 11.35 -5.16 -21.01
N ILE A 530 10.42 -6.10 -20.97
CA ILE A 530 10.66 -7.49 -21.36
C ILE A 530 10.57 -7.61 -22.89
N SER A 531 11.37 -8.52 -23.45
CA SER A 531 11.34 -8.85 -24.89
C SER A 531 10.73 -10.23 -25.17
N LYS A 532 10.70 -11.09 -24.15
CA LYS A 532 10.22 -12.48 -24.17
C LYS A 532 9.79 -12.90 -22.76
N TRP A 533 9.03 -13.99 -22.65
CA TRP A 533 8.47 -14.46 -21.38
C TRP A 533 9.53 -14.87 -20.35
N GLU A 534 10.68 -15.38 -20.80
CA GLU A 534 11.80 -15.76 -19.94
C GLU A 534 12.48 -14.55 -19.26
N ASP A 535 12.25 -13.33 -19.77
CA ASP A 535 12.72 -12.13 -19.08
C ASP A 535 11.89 -11.83 -17.82
N LEU A 536 10.65 -12.33 -17.76
CA LEU A 536 9.68 -12.11 -16.68
C LEU A 536 9.80 -13.15 -15.56
N THR A 537 9.88 -14.43 -15.92
CA THR A 537 9.91 -15.56 -14.97
C THR A 537 10.77 -16.71 -15.49
N ASP A 538 11.30 -17.53 -14.58
CA ASP A 538 12.03 -18.76 -14.93
C ASP A 538 11.10 -20.01 -14.93
N ASP A 539 9.84 -19.86 -14.50
CA ASP A 539 8.86 -20.94 -14.39
C ASP A 539 8.29 -21.30 -15.78
N GLN A 540 8.65 -22.48 -16.27
CA GLN A 540 8.25 -22.96 -17.59
C GLN A 540 6.74 -23.17 -17.71
N GLU A 541 6.06 -23.63 -16.66
CA GLU A 541 4.60 -23.80 -16.72
C GLU A 541 3.89 -22.45 -16.86
N VAL A 542 4.42 -21.42 -16.18
CA VAL A 542 3.88 -20.05 -16.27
C VAL A 542 4.15 -19.48 -17.66
N ILE A 543 5.35 -19.67 -18.22
CA ILE A 543 5.69 -19.23 -19.58
C ILE A 543 4.74 -19.85 -20.61
N GLU A 544 4.52 -21.16 -20.56
CA GLU A 544 3.58 -21.86 -21.46
C GLU A 544 2.15 -21.33 -21.31
N ALA A 545 1.69 -21.07 -20.09
CA ALA A 545 0.37 -20.52 -19.86
C ALA A 545 0.23 -19.06 -20.33
N LEU A 546 1.28 -18.25 -20.21
CA LEU A 546 1.33 -16.89 -20.75
C LEU A 546 1.27 -16.91 -22.27
N ASP A 547 2.06 -17.77 -22.93
CA ASP A 547 2.04 -17.94 -24.38
C ASP A 547 0.68 -18.45 -24.89
N GLN A 548 0.02 -19.36 -24.16
CA GLN A 548 -1.33 -19.81 -24.51
C GLN A 548 -2.39 -18.70 -24.44
N VAL A 549 -2.24 -17.73 -23.54
CA VAL A 549 -3.26 -16.68 -23.30
C VAL A 549 -2.97 -15.40 -24.09
N TYR A 550 -1.70 -15.00 -24.22
CA TYR A 550 -1.26 -13.76 -24.87
C TYR A 550 -0.51 -13.99 -26.19
N GLY A 551 -0.20 -15.24 -26.56
CA GLY A 551 0.70 -15.54 -27.68
C GLY A 551 2.13 -15.08 -27.39
N ASN A 552 2.87 -14.72 -28.44
CA ASN A 552 4.21 -14.12 -28.33
C ASN A 552 4.17 -12.59 -28.14
N GLU A 553 3.00 -12.00 -27.84
CA GLU A 553 2.80 -10.55 -27.77
C GLU A 553 2.96 -10.03 -26.33
N VAL A 554 4.21 -9.76 -25.92
CA VAL A 554 4.53 -9.24 -24.56
C VAL A 554 3.89 -7.88 -24.23
N GLU A 555 3.53 -7.10 -25.24
CA GLU A 555 2.85 -5.81 -25.08
C GLU A 555 1.40 -5.95 -24.60
N ASP A 556 0.78 -7.08 -24.87
CA ASP A 556 -0.60 -7.34 -24.47
C ASP A 556 -0.71 -7.91 -23.04
N LEU A 557 0.41 -8.18 -22.36
CA LEU A 557 0.43 -8.68 -20.98
C LEU A 557 -0.23 -7.69 -20.00
N ASP A 558 -1.29 -8.11 -19.32
CA ASP A 558 -1.94 -7.30 -18.29
C ASP A 558 -1.01 -6.98 -17.12
N LEU A 559 -1.17 -5.78 -16.56
CA LEU A 559 -0.37 -5.32 -15.42
C LEU A 559 -0.46 -6.30 -14.25
N LEU A 560 -1.67 -6.64 -13.78
CA LEU A 560 -1.85 -7.57 -12.65
C LEU A 560 -1.14 -8.91 -12.87
N VAL A 561 -1.27 -9.50 -14.05
CA VAL A 561 -0.61 -10.77 -14.38
C VAL A 561 0.90 -10.61 -14.36
N GLY A 562 1.43 -9.54 -14.97
CA GLY A 562 2.85 -9.24 -14.93
C GLY A 562 3.39 -9.03 -13.51
N LEU A 563 2.68 -8.29 -12.65
CA LEU A 563 3.09 -8.09 -11.26
C LEU A 563 3.13 -9.40 -10.45
N MET A 564 2.18 -10.31 -10.70
CA MET A 564 2.17 -11.62 -10.06
C MET A 564 3.28 -12.53 -10.61
N ALA A 565 3.49 -12.57 -11.93
CA ALA A 565 4.46 -13.45 -12.58
C ALA A 565 5.91 -12.97 -12.50
N GLU A 566 6.16 -11.68 -12.28
CA GLU A 566 7.51 -11.12 -12.24
C GLU A 566 8.34 -11.77 -11.13
N LYS A 567 9.53 -12.24 -11.50
CA LYS A 567 10.50 -12.83 -10.58
C LYS A 567 10.82 -11.87 -9.43
N LYS A 568 10.49 -12.27 -8.21
CA LYS A 568 10.67 -11.44 -7.02
C LYS A 568 12.14 -11.34 -6.60
N ILE A 569 12.54 -10.15 -6.15
CA ILE A 569 13.83 -9.95 -5.48
C ILE A 569 13.82 -10.75 -4.17
N LYS A 570 14.94 -11.38 -3.81
CA LYS A 570 15.04 -12.16 -2.56
C LYS A 570 14.64 -11.29 -1.35
N GLY A 571 13.61 -11.73 -0.63
CA GLY A 571 13.06 -11.03 0.53
C GLY A 571 11.91 -10.06 0.19
N PHE A 572 11.61 -9.82 -1.08
CA PHE A 572 10.44 -9.03 -1.46
C PHE A 572 9.23 -9.94 -1.61
N ALA A 573 8.11 -9.53 -1.03
CA ALA A 573 6.80 -10.15 -1.27
C ALA A 573 6.05 -9.56 -2.48
N ILE A 574 6.54 -8.45 -3.03
CA ILE A 574 5.98 -7.73 -4.20
C ILE A 574 7.00 -7.65 -5.34
N SER A 575 6.53 -7.39 -6.55
CA SER A 575 7.41 -7.20 -7.71
C SER A 575 8.23 -5.90 -7.63
N GLU A 576 9.33 -5.84 -8.37
CA GLU A 576 10.14 -4.61 -8.51
C GLU A 576 9.30 -3.51 -9.16
N THR A 577 8.49 -3.86 -10.18
CA THR A 577 7.57 -2.92 -10.83
C THR A 577 6.61 -2.27 -9.84
N ALA A 578 5.96 -3.05 -8.96
CA ALA A 578 5.10 -2.51 -7.91
C ALA A 578 5.88 -1.68 -6.88
N PHE A 579 7.10 -2.11 -6.55
CA PHE A 579 7.97 -1.42 -5.61
C PHE A 579 8.37 -0.02 -6.08
N ILE A 580 8.52 0.25 -7.37
CA ILE A 580 8.85 1.60 -7.87
C ILE A 580 7.72 2.60 -7.60
N ILE A 581 6.46 2.21 -7.80
CA ILE A 581 5.31 3.04 -7.41
C ILE A 581 5.29 3.23 -5.89
N PHE A 582 5.57 2.16 -5.12
CA PHE A 582 5.67 2.24 -3.67
C PHE A 582 6.74 3.23 -3.21
N LEU A 583 7.94 3.20 -3.81
CA LEU A 583 9.06 4.10 -3.51
C LEU A 583 8.66 5.57 -3.60
N LEU A 584 7.96 5.94 -4.68
CA LEU A 584 7.44 7.29 -4.90
C LEU A 584 6.29 7.60 -3.93
N MET A 585 5.23 6.81 -4.00
CA MET A 585 3.95 7.15 -3.35
C MET A 585 4.00 7.01 -1.84
N ALA A 586 4.75 6.04 -1.28
CA ALA A 586 4.91 5.91 0.17
C ALA A 586 5.68 7.09 0.78
N THR A 587 6.68 7.61 0.06
CA THR A 587 7.37 8.85 0.47
C THR A 587 6.41 10.04 0.36
N ARG A 588 5.69 10.15 -0.77
CA ARG A 588 4.73 11.22 -1.05
C ARG A 588 3.62 11.35 -0.01
N ARG A 589 3.09 10.24 0.51
CA ARG A 589 2.06 10.25 1.58
C ARG A 589 2.52 10.95 2.87
N LEU A 590 3.82 10.97 3.14
CA LEU A 590 4.39 11.62 4.32
C LEU A 590 4.86 13.04 4.02
N GLU A 591 5.64 13.24 2.95
CA GLU A 591 6.25 14.53 2.65
C GLU A 591 5.23 15.60 2.21
N ALA A 592 4.11 15.22 1.60
CA ALA A 592 3.09 16.18 1.14
C ALA A 592 2.07 16.58 2.23
N ASP A 593 2.04 15.86 3.36
CA ASP A 593 1.06 16.08 4.42
C ASP A 593 1.63 17.04 5.49
N ARG A 594 0.89 18.11 5.80
CA ARG A 594 1.30 19.08 6.82
C ARG A 594 1.50 18.44 8.19
N PHE A 595 0.69 17.45 8.54
CA PHE A 595 0.67 16.84 9.86
C PHE A 595 1.81 15.84 10.06
N PHE A 596 2.48 15.44 8.98
CA PHE A 596 3.74 14.72 9.03
C PHE A 596 4.95 15.64 8.82
N THR A 597 4.76 16.89 8.43
CA THR A 597 5.83 17.85 8.16
C THR A 597 5.74 19.08 9.08
N SER A 598 5.21 20.20 8.59
CA SER A 598 5.23 21.50 9.29
C SER A 598 4.52 21.50 10.64
N ASN A 599 3.47 20.67 10.77
CA ASN A 599 2.64 20.54 11.97
C ASN A 599 2.95 19.25 12.77
N PHE A 600 4.03 18.53 12.45
CA PHE A 600 4.48 17.40 13.25
C PHE A 600 5.33 17.88 14.44
N ASN A 601 4.66 18.47 15.43
CA ASN A 601 5.28 19.10 16.60
C ASN A 601 4.41 18.98 17.87
N GLU A 602 5.00 19.28 19.04
CA GLU A 602 4.31 19.21 20.34
C GLU A 602 3.12 20.16 20.46
N GLU A 603 3.13 21.30 19.77
CA GLU A 603 2.02 22.27 19.79
C GLU A 603 0.75 21.66 19.16
N THR A 604 0.89 21.03 18.00
CA THR A 604 -0.24 20.45 17.27
C THR A 604 -0.68 19.12 17.89
N TYR A 605 0.28 18.28 18.31
CA TYR A 605 0.01 16.93 18.83
C TYR A 605 -0.25 16.87 20.34
N THR A 606 -0.03 17.97 21.07
CA THR A 606 0.27 17.99 22.51
C THR A 606 1.60 17.31 22.83
N LYS A 607 2.25 17.71 23.92
CA LYS A 607 3.46 17.05 24.42
C LYS A 607 3.26 15.55 24.62
N LYS A 608 2.15 15.15 25.24
CA LYS A 608 1.85 13.75 25.50
C LYS A 608 1.58 12.94 24.24
N GLY A 609 0.81 13.52 23.32
CA GLY A 609 0.53 12.89 22.04
C GLY A 609 1.80 12.72 21.19
N PHE A 610 2.67 13.72 21.17
CA PHE A 610 3.95 13.65 20.46
C PHE A 610 4.88 12.59 21.06
N GLU A 611 4.99 12.51 22.39
CA GLU A 611 5.71 11.45 23.09
C GLU A 611 5.14 10.06 22.75
N TRP A 612 3.82 9.93 22.66
CA TRP A 612 3.14 8.68 22.31
C TRP A 612 3.53 8.18 20.92
N VAL A 613 3.52 9.08 19.92
CA VAL A 613 3.98 8.75 18.55
C VAL A 613 5.46 8.38 18.56
N ASN A 614 6.30 9.13 19.27
CA ASN A 614 7.74 8.89 19.29
C ASN A 614 8.15 7.63 20.05
N SER A 615 7.37 7.17 21.03
CA SER A 615 7.64 5.96 21.80
C SER A 615 7.11 4.67 21.17
N THR A 616 6.13 4.77 20.26
CA THR A 616 5.52 3.60 19.60
C THR A 616 6.28 3.27 18.31
N GLU A 617 6.89 2.10 18.17
CA GLU A 617 7.70 1.72 17.00
C GLU A 617 7.06 0.66 16.12
N SER A 618 6.16 -0.16 16.66
CA SER A 618 5.66 -1.37 16.01
C SER A 618 4.20 -1.66 16.33
N LEU A 619 3.57 -2.53 15.54
CA LEU A 619 2.24 -3.05 15.89
C LEU A 619 2.28 -3.85 17.20
N LYS A 620 3.43 -4.46 17.51
CA LYS A 620 3.64 -5.17 18.77
C LYS A 620 3.46 -4.24 19.97
N ASP A 621 3.97 -3.00 19.92
CA ASP A 621 3.82 -2.05 21.03
C ASP A 621 2.35 -1.70 21.28
N VAL A 622 1.55 -1.55 20.21
CA VAL A 622 0.11 -1.31 20.31
C VAL A 622 -0.59 -2.54 20.91
N LEU A 623 -0.23 -3.75 20.47
CA LEU A 623 -0.77 -4.99 21.05
C LEU A 623 -0.37 -5.19 22.51
N ASP A 624 0.88 -4.91 22.88
CA ASP A 624 1.39 -4.99 24.26
C ASP A 624 0.62 -4.03 25.18
N ARG A 625 0.23 -2.85 24.68
CA ARG A 625 -0.51 -1.84 25.45
C ARG A 625 -1.93 -2.29 25.81
N HIS A 626 -2.61 -3.00 24.91
CA HIS A 626 -4.02 -3.38 25.06
C HIS A 626 -4.24 -4.84 25.45
N TYR A 627 -3.28 -5.72 25.14
CA TYR A 627 -3.34 -7.17 25.33
C TYR A 627 -1.97 -7.75 25.73
N PRO A 628 -1.36 -7.30 26.85
CA PRO A 628 -0.01 -7.68 27.26
C PRO A 628 0.16 -9.18 27.53
N GLU A 629 -0.87 -9.83 28.06
CA GLU A 629 -0.85 -11.27 28.33
C GLU A 629 -0.80 -12.09 27.02
N MET A 630 -1.51 -11.63 25.99
CA MET A 630 -1.54 -12.28 24.68
C MET A 630 -0.16 -12.27 24.04
N THR A 631 0.51 -11.11 24.02
CA THR A 631 1.82 -10.98 23.38
C THR A 631 2.90 -11.68 24.20
N ALA A 632 2.86 -11.60 25.53
CA ALA A 632 3.78 -12.32 26.40
C ALA A 632 3.70 -13.84 26.20
N LYS A 633 2.48 -14.39 26.13
CA LYS A 633 2.21 -15.82 26.01
C LYS A 633 2.43 -16.37 24.61
N TRP A 634 2.12 -15.59 23.57
CA TRP A 634 1.99 -16.11 22.21
C TRP A 634 2.82 -15.40 21.15
N MET A 635 3.61 -14.36 21.48
CA MET A 635 4.42 -13.65 20.49
C MET A 635 5.91 -13.80 20.82
N ASN A 636 6.66 -14.39 19.87
CA ASN A 636 8.13 -14.54 19.93
C ASN A 636 8.87 -13.76 18.83
N SER A 637 8.15 -13.30 17.81
CA SER A 637 8.72 -12.51 16.72
C SER A 637 8.97 -11.06 17.17
N ALA A 638 10.00 -10.43 16.59
CA ALA A 638 10.28 -9.01 16.83
C ALA A 638 9.18 -8.10 16.25
N SER A 639 8.59 -8.50 15.12
CA SER A 639 7.45 -7.84 14.49
C SER A 639 6.19 -8.70 14.65
N ALA A 640 5.05 -8.05 14.90
CA ALA A 640 3.74 -8.69 14.91
C ALA A 640 3.26 -9.11 13.50
N PHE A 641 3.95 -8.71 12.43
CA PHE A 641 3.64 -9.07 11.04
C PHE A 641 4.39 -10.32 10.54
N SER A 642 5.41 -10.76 11.26
CA SER A 642 6.09 -12.04 11.01
C SER A 642 5.30 -13.22 11.61
N ILE A 643 5.47 -14.42 11.05
CA ILE A 643 4.88 -15.63 11.67
C ILE A 643 5.58 -15.96 12.98
N ILE A 644 4.79 -16.30 13.99
CA ILE A 644 5.26 -16.86 15.25
C ILE A 644 5.22 -18.41 15.11
N PRO A 645 6.34 -19.17 15.20
CA PRO A 645 7.66 -18.85 15.75
C PRO A 645 8.71 -18.53 14.66
N LYS A 646 9.15 -17.28 14.61
CA LYS A 646 10.43 -16.91 13.99
C LYS A 646 11.47 -16.93 15.10
N TRP A 647 12.39 -17.90 15.05
CA TRP A 647 13.66 -17.72 15.74
C TRP A 647 14.18 -16.35 15.32
N GLY A 648 14.38 -15.46 16.29
CA GLY A 648 14.90 -14.13 16.01
C GLY A 648 16.15 -14.28 15.14
N PRO A 649 16.39 -13.39 14.16
CA PRO A 649 17.76 -13.26 13.71
C PRO A 649 18.59 -13.05 14.98
N LYS A 650 19.69 -13.81 15.14
CA LYS A 650 20.79 -13.37 16.01
C LYS A 650 20.89 -11.88 15.76
N VAL A 651 20.77 -11.05 16.81
CA VAL A 651 21.09 -9.63 16.71
C VAL A 651 22.42 -9.59 15.97
N LEU A 652 22.38 -9.20 14.70
CA LEU A 652 23.56 -9.11 13.88
C LEU A 652 24.23 -7.85 14.43
N ASN A 653 25.04 -8.03 15.47
CA ASN A 653 26.11 -7.13 15.88
C ASN A 653 27.21 -7.12 14.79
N ARG A 654 26.83 -7.16 13.52
CA ARG A 654 27.66 -6.72 12.40
C ARG A 654 27.08 -5.38 12.02
N GLY A 655 27.91 -4.34 12.00
CA GLY A 655 27.47 -3.05 11.49
C GLY A 655 26.73 -3.26 10.16
N LEU A 656 25.56 -2.63 10.01
CA LEU A 656 24.74 -2.64 8.79
C LEU A 656 25.51 -2.20 7.52
N ASP A 657 26.74 -1.71 7.71
CA ASP A 657 27.58 -1.06 6.72
C ASP A 657 28.33 -2.01 5.77
N ALA A 658 28.42 -3.31 6.09
CA ALA A 658 29.13 -4.31 5.29
C ALA A 658 28.31 -5.58 4.96
N SER A 659 26.99 -5.56 5.19
CA SER A 659 26.14 -6.68 4.78
C SER A 659 26.02 -6.70 3.25
N ILE A 660 26.94 -7.41 2.60
CA ILE A 660 26.73 -7.86 1.22
C ILE A 660 25.54 -8.82 1.28
N PRO A 661 24.46 -8.60 0.51
CA PRO A 661 23.39 -9.57 0.35
C PRO A 661 24.02 -10.92 -0.03
N SER A 662 23.90 -11.91 0.87
CA SER A 662 24.62 -13.19 0.81
C SER A 662 24.84 -13.71 -0.63
N ILE A 663 26.09 -13.64 -1.09
CA ILE A 663 26.59 -14.30 -2.30
C ILE A 663 26.56 -15.81 -2.01
N CYS A 664 25.92 -16.59 -2.89
CA CYS A 664 25.80 -18.03 -2.75
C CYS A 664 27.17 -18.71 -2.53
N GLN A 665 27.21 -19.66 -1.60
CA GLN A 665 28.04 -20.84 -1.78
C GLN A 665 27.56 -21.53 -3.06
N LEU A 666 28.47 -21.66 -4.04
CA LEU A 666 28.29 -22.54 -5.18
C LEU A 666 28.08 -23.98 -4.68
N PRO A 667 27.29 -24.83 -5.37
CA PRO A 667 27.24 -26.25 -5.05
C PRO A 667 28.61 -26.84 -5.39
N ASN A 668 29.35 -27.30 -4.36
CA ASN A 668 30.48 -28.19 -4.58
C ASN A 668 29.92 -29.50 -5.16
N ASN A 669 30.10 -29.67 -6.47
CA ASN A 669 30.15 -31.00 -7.06
C ASN A 669 31.33 -31.73 -6.40
N HIS A 670 31.02 -32.70 -5.54
CA HIS A 670 31.95 -33.78 -5.25
C HIS A 670 31.63 -34.94 -6.18
N VAL A 671 32.70 -35.37 -6.86
CA VAL A 671 32.87 -36.56 -7.70
C VAL A 671 32.38 -37.82 -7.01
#